data_AF-A0A3T1DDM2-F1
#
_entry.id   AF-A0A3T1DDM2-F1
#
_cell.length_a   1.000
_cell.length_b   1.000
_cell.length_c   1.000
_cell.angle_alpha   90.00
_cell.angle_beta   90.00
_cell.angle_gamma   90.00
#
_symmetry.space_group_name_H-M   'P 1'
#
loop_
_entity.id
_entity.type
_entity.pdbx_description
1 polymer ?
#
loop_
_entity_poly.entity_id
_entity_poly.type
_entity_poly.pdbx_seq_one_letter_code
_entity_poly.pdbx_strand_id
1 'polypeptide(L)'
;MRDSSYNSYTQTKQIHSRGGEKKVMKKSLSLLLTFALVISLFANMASAAETPASAGKYLQEAGIIKGTATGDLLSGSTWKRQDLAVLLSRLLNVEKEAQATKKSHTYKDVTGTFYDGYLSWAKEKNYLEGSSATKFGFNGTLSNQEFAAVVLRALGVETTGDKYASVPELAVKAGILPEGTDWKAAAKRGDTYVALVAALHTEVAGSGGKTLGQILNLKGFEVTAATAISSVTATAAKKLTVAFNGTVDTAKAKITVLNGANTVNSKSVTFSEDKKSAVIEFALNLPAAEYTVKVEGITDAALTGTVKVEAEKVTKITFNNEKAALDRGNNQIVTVGYKVFNQYNEEINGTPLSATAGKGSAVAANGTVTISATTPFTLGEKVVVSLVHTGSAFATVTAEVSSAAQVASVKIVKLYNANGKELVAGSSEEFRLVLELKDQYGASVNSLTYLNGNSAATPPVLSDLIVSVSNPSKADLVGYVASSNTALYSIAPVDGTNQVVLTLKNSTLLNAGTSNVTIISKSTGAKDSFDIVVKENVKIDTLTLTAPASAPAGSKINIPYTAVDQFGAAIKHPNNDMLATGSALNGVSFVKDIVKDVTNLEYTLPATKGVVIITLITHTNKVAQVTINVTDGKVASLISGTKDLDTALLKDGGTATITKDNIKVKDQYGNDFSSFNWGTAPGQYRAVVQSSGSAVSLAKTNATEFIVDGTDTVTLNAAAKGTASVTLTLQINDGGWKDVANSAYNFSEKVVEKADIKSYTPTVSGTVYQSIDAKYEKALTVKGSLEDGSTVTIPNNSENYTIKSTTTGVEFNAGKVKVTPAFNGFGDKSEVEVSLLVLIRGAASETQQVTVKVSKSLPSATTVSLKDSGGNGTKEADGVVSASVANVNTVAGVVALVRGIVKVEDQYGVELDNATVISAANIDISNISKGHLIPAGAAGTALAAEDTFTVTVVTTNGKWHQFKVIVKA
;
A
#
# COMPACT_ATOMS: atom_id res chain seq x y z
N MET A 1 -14.83 45.64 -66.63
CA MET A 1 -14.12 46.57 -65.73
C MET A 1 -14.17 46.02 -64.31
N ARG A 2 -13.27 46.51 -63.45
CA ARG A 2 -13.18 46.35 -61.98
C ARG A 2 -14.53 46.54 -61.22
N ASP A 3 -14.73 46.14 -59.95
CA ASP A 3 -13.76 45.78 -58.89
C ASP A 3 -14.32 44.91 -57.71
N SER A 4 -13.39 44.27 -56.99
CA SER A 4 -13.26 44.04 -55.52
C SER A 4 -14.41 43.58 -54.59
N SER A 5 -14.19 42.47 -53.84
CA SER A 5 -13.80 42.44 -52.39
C SER A 5 -14.30 41.21 -51.58
N TYR A 6 -13.42 40.53 -50.83
CA TYR A 6 -13.45 40.32 -49.34
C TYR A 6 -12.42 39.27 -48.84
N ASN A 7 -11.95 39.46 -47.60
CA ASN A 7 -11.01 38.58 -46.84
C ASN A 7 -11.76 37.91 -45.66
N SER A 8 -11.30 36.89 -44.93
CA SER A 8 -10.06 36.06 -44.83
C SER A 8 -10.45 34.71 -44.16
N TYR A 9 -9.64 33.67 -43.87
CA TYR A 9 -8.22 33.49 -43.48
C TYR A 9 -7.69 32.13 -44.00
N THR A 10 -6.38 31.98 -44.17
CA THR A 10 -5.74 30.78 -44.73
C THR A 10 -5.31 29.75 -43.69
N GLN A 11 -5.55 28.47 -44.01
CA GLN A 11 -5.05 27.29 -43.30
C GLN A 11 -3.92 26.66 -44.15
N THR A 12 -2.71 26.54 -43.61
CA THR A 12 -1.58 25.90 -44.31
C THR A 12 -0.95 24.79 -43.48
N LYS A 13 -1.13 23.54 -43.93
CA LYS A 13 -0.28 22.41 -43.53
C LYS A 13 1.10 22.59 -44.15
N GLN A 14 2.17 22.35 -43.39
CA GLN A 14 3.52 22.17 -43.95
C GLN A 14 4.05 20.77 -43.70
N ILE A 15 4.82 20.29 -44.68
CA ILE A 15 5.32 18.91 -44.80
C ILE A 15 6.74 18.80 -44.21
N HIS A 16 7.06 17.62 -43.69
CA HIS A 16 8.31 17.31 -43.00
C HIS A 16 9.58 17.71 -43.78
N SER A 17 10.43 18.52 -43.14
CA SER A 17 11.85 18.67 -43.52
C SER A 17 12.74 17.81 -42.61
N ARG A 18 13.62 17.00 -43.19
CA ARG A 18 14.59 16.17 -42.46
C ARG A 18 15.80 17.02 -42.03
N GLY A 19 15.70 17.65 -40.85
CA GLY A 19 16.86 18.24 -40.18
C GLY A 19 17.60 17.20 -39.32
N GLY A 20 18.84 16.87 -39.67
CA GLY A 20 19.68 15.97 -38.88
C GLY A 20 20.27 16.67 -37.65
N GLU A 21 19.58 16.63 -36.52
CA GLU A 21 20.16 17.10 -35.25
C GLU A 21 21.34 16.23 -34.82
N LYS A 22 22.48 16.87 -34.58
CA LYS A 22 23.67 16.22 -34.01
C LYS A 22 23.37 15.82 -32.57
N LYS A 23 23.24 14.50 -32.32
CA LYS A 23 22.87 13.90 -31.03
C LYS A 23 23.99 14.03 -29.97
N VAL A 24 24.27 15.24 -29.50
CA VAL A 24 25.16 15.49 -28.34
C VAL A 24 24.48 15.08 -27.04
N MET A 25 25.21 14.35 -26.18
CA MET A 25 24.66 13.80 -24.94
C MET A 25 24.22 14.89 -23.96
N LYS A 26 22.93 14.87 -23.55
CA LYS A 26 22.43 15.67 -22.42
C LYS A 26 22.69 15.05 -21.03
N LYS A 27 23.47 13.96 -20.93
CA LYS A 27 23.73 13.24 -19.68
C LYS A 27 24.93 13.76 -18.86
N SER A 28 25.80 14.60 -19.43
CA SER A 28 27.03 15.07 -18.76
C SER A 28 26.82 16.26 -17.80
N LEU A 29 25.73 17.02 -17.93
CA LEU A 29 25.56 18.27 -17.17
C LEU A 29 25.21 18.05 -15.69
N SER A 30 24.51 16.95 -15.36
CA SER A 30 24.20 16.59 -13.98
C SER A 30 25.38 15.97 -13.23
N LEU A 31 26.39 15.47 -13.94
CA LEU A 31 27.55 14.78 -13.35
C LEU A 31 28.55 15.78 -12.75
N LEU A 32 28.66 16.97 -13.36
CA LEU A 32 29.53 18.07 -12.93
C LEU A 32 29.18 18.61 -11.53
N LEU A 33 27.92 18.53 -11.11
CA LEU A 33 27.47 19.08 -9.83
C LEU A 33 27.79 18.18 -8.62
N THR A 34 27.91 16.86 -8.85
CA THR A 34 28.20 15.87 -7.78
C THR A 34 29.67 15.92 -7.34
N PHE A 35 30.57 16.25 -8.26
CA PHE A 35 32.02 16.25 -8.04
C PHE A 35 32.52 17.30 -7.03
N ALA A 36 31.84 18.46 -6.93
CA ALA A 36 32.24 19.53 -6.00
C ALA A 36 32.07 19.16 -4.51
N LEU A 37 31.29 18.12 -4.20
CA LEU A 37 30.94 17.71 -2.83
C LEU A 37 31.96 16.76 -2.16
N VAL A 38 32.99 16.32 -2.89
CA VAL A 38 33.83 15.16 -2.50
C VAL A 38 35.10 15.55 -1.70
N ILE A 39 35.47 16.83 -1.63
CA ILE A 39 36.81 17.30 -1.20
C ILE A 39 37.12 17.08 0.31
N SER A 40 36.17 16.61 1.12
CA SER A 40 36.33 16.50 2.59
C SER A 40 36.75 15.11 3.13
N LEU A 41 36.82 14.04 2.32
CA LEU A 41 36.90 12.66 2.84
C LEU A 41 38.15 11.83 2.46
N PHE A 42 39.05 12.35 1.63
CA PHE A 42 40.15 11.58 1.03
C PHE A 42 41.34 11.21 1.96
N ALA A 43 41.27 11.52 3.26
CA ALA A 43 42.44 11.48 4.15
C ALA A 43 42.93 10.08 4.61
N ASN A 44 42.24 8.98 4.27
CA ASN A 44 42.50 7.64 4.86
C ASN A 44 42.54 6.45 3.86
N MET A 45 42.88 6.67 2.59
CA MET A 45 43.11 5.54 1.65
C MET A 45 44.58 5.05 1.64
N ALA A 46 45.03 4.52 2.79
CA ALA A 46 46.25 3.72 2.87
C ALA A 46 45.92 2.23 2.68
N SER A 47 45.61 1.83 1.45
CA SER A 47 45.47 0.42 1.03
C SER A 47 46.67 0.02 0.17
N ALA A 48 47.03 -1.27 0.19
CA ALA A 48 48.25 -1.87 -0.36
C ALA A 48 48.87 -1.15 -1.58
N ALA A 49 50.15 -0.79 -1.47
CA ALA A 49 50.87 0.01 -2.47
C ALA A 49 50.87 -0.64 -3.87
N GLU A 50 49.95 -0.21 -4.71
CA GLU A 50 49.92 -0.46 -6.15
C GLU A 50 51.27 -0.11 -6.77
N THR A 51 51.88 -1.07 -7.47
CA THR A 51 53.14 -0.82 -8.18
C THR A 51 52.86 -0.11 -9.51
N PRO A 52 53.79 0.69 -10.04
CA PRO A 52 53.70 1.25 -11.39
C PRO A 52 53.40 0.23 -12.51
N ALA A 53 53.76 -1.05 -12.31
CA ALA A 53 53.51 -2.13 -13.27
C ALA A 53 52.09 -2.71 -13.14
N SER A 54 51.61 -2.97 -11.92
CA SER A 54 50.25 -3.47 -11.67
C SER A 54 49.20 -2.42 -12.04
N ALA A 55 49.40 -1.17 -11.62
CA ALA A 55 48.50 -0.07 -11.94
C ALA A 55 48.46 0.21 -13.46
N GLY A 56 49.60 0.10 -14.14
CA GLY A 56 49.67 0.17 -15.60
C GLY A 56 48.83 -0.93 -16.27
N LYS A 57 49.00 -2.19 -15.87
CA LYS A 57 48.23 -3.31 -16.41
C LYS A 57 46.73 -3.11 -16.19
N TYR A 58 46.33 -2.66 -15.00
CA TYR A 58 44.94 -2.38 -14.67
C TYR A 58 44.31 -1.33 -15.61
N LEU A 59 45.00 -0.20 -15.84
CA LEU A 59 44.56 0.83 -16.78
C LEU A 59 44.59 0.37 -18.24
N GLN A 60 45.42 -0.62 -18.60
CA GLN A 60 45.44 -1.23 -19.93
C GLN A 60 44.22 -2.12 -20.16
N GLU A 61 43.87 -2.95 -19.18
CA GLU A 61 42.68 -3.81 -19.23
C GLU A 61 41.37 -3.01 -19.26
N ALA A 62 41.34 -1.87 -18.55
CA ALA A 62 40.27 -0.87 -18.62
C ALA A 62 40.25 -0.05 -19.94
N GLY A 63 41.26 -0.20 -20.82
CA GLY A 63 41.35 0.48 -22.11
C GLY A 63 41.83 1.95 -22.07
N ILE A 64 42.23 2.44 -20.89
CA ILE A 64 42.64 3.82 -20.64
C ILE A 64 44.04 4.09 -21.19
N ILE A 65 44.95 3.11 -21.09
CA ILE A 65 46.28 3.16 -21.70
C ILE A 65 46.47 2.00 -22.68
N LYS A 66 47.32 2.20 -23.70
CA LYS A 66 47.51 1.24 -24.81
C LYS A 66 48.96 0.78 -25.00
N GLY A 67 49.92 1.43 -24.34
CA GLY A 67 51.35 1.14 -24.48
C GLY A 67 51.93 1.45 -25.87
N THR A 68 53.11 0.90 -26.14
CA THR A 68 53.73 0.81 -27.47
C THR A 68 53.14 -0.35 -28.29
N ALA A 69 53.50 -0.45 -29.57
CA ALA A 69 53.16 -1.61 -30.40
C ALA A 69 53.76 -2.95 -29.90
N THR A 70 54.76 -2.92 -29.02
CA THR A 70 55.36 -4.10 -28.36
C THR A 70 54.74 -4.41 -26.99
N GLY A 71 53.72 -3.66 -26.57
CA GLY A 71 53.03 -3.85 -25.29
C GLY A 71 53.68 -3.15 -24.09
N ASP A 72 54.78 -2.41 -24.27
CA ASP A 72 55.43 -1.65 -23.20
C ASP A 72 54.56 -0.45 -22.78
N LEU A 73 54.26 -0.34 -21.50
CA LEU A 73 53.46 0.75 -20.94
C LEU A 73 54.29 2.02 -20.66
N LEU A 74 55.61 1.96 -20.83
CA LEU A 74 56.55 3.08 -20.70
C LEU A 74 56.52 3.72 -19.28
N SER A 75 56.32 2.92 -18.24
CA SER A 75 56.16 3.40 -16.85
C SER A 75 57.33 4.27 -16.36
N GLY A 76 58.57 3.98 -16.78
CA GLY A 76 59.74 4.81 -16.47
C GLY A 76 59.87 6.11 -17.27
N SER A 77 59.06 6.32 -18.32
CA SER A 77 59.10 7.51 -19.17
C SER A 77 58.21 8.63 -18.65
N THR A 78 58.48 9.87 -19.07
CA THR A 78 57.66 11.04 -18.74
C THR A 78 56.49 11.23 -19.72
N TRP A 79 55.47 11.98 -19.32
CA TRP A 79 54.40 12.41 -20.21
C TRP A 79 54.79 13.59 -21.09
N LYS A 80 54.36 13.54 -22.36
CA LYS A 80 54.25 14.76 -23.19
C LYS A 80 52.90 15.42 -22.92
N ARG A 81 52.86 16.76 -22.91
CA ARG A 81 51.65 17.55 -22.60
C ARG A 81 50.44 17.15 -23.46
N GLN A 82 50.64 16.83 -24.74
CA GLN A 82 49.54 16.45 -25.63
C GLN A 82 48.95 15.06 -25.38
N ASP A 83 49.72 14.14 -24.77
CA ASP A 83 49.26 12.78 -24.47
C ASP A 83 48.12 12.78 -23.45
N LEU A 84 48.12 13.79 -22.56
CA LEU A 84 47.14 13.95 -21.48
C LEU A 84 45.72 14.22 -22.00
N ALA A 85 45.58 14.89 -23.15
CA ALA A 85 44.29 15.08 -23.81
C ALA A 85 43.70 13.73 -24.27
N VAL A 86 44.55 12.84 -24.78
CA VAL A 86 44.16 11.50 -25.22
C VAL A 86 43.84 10.62 -24.01
N LEU A 87 44.69 10.64 -22.98
CA LEU A 87 44.48 9.90 -21.72
C LEU A 87 43.14 10.27 -21.07
N LEU A 88 42.87 11.57 -20.92
CA LEU A 88 41.63 12.06 -20.33
C LEU A 88 40.40 11.66 -21.16
N SER A 89 40.49 11.74 -22.50
CA SER A 89 39.39 11.31 -23.36
C SER A 89 39.05 9.81 -23.22
N ARG A 90 40.03 8.96 -22.89
CA ARG A 90 39.81 7.53 -22.61
C ARG A 90 39.25 7.30 -21.20
N LEU A 91 39.79 8.00 -20.21
CA LEU A 91 39.31 7.96 -18.82
C LEU A 91 37.82 8.34 -18.73
N LEU A 92 37.40 9.35 -19.51
CA LEU A 92 36.01 9.78 -19.63
C LEU A 92 35.19 8.98 -20.68
N ASN A 93 35.75 7.91 -21.26
CA ASN A 93 35.13 7.03 -22.27
C ASN A 93 34.56 7.76 -23.51
N VAL A 94 35.24 8.82 -23.96
CA VAL A 94 34.86 9.68 -25.09
C VAL A 94 35.99 9.84 -26.14
N GLU A 95 36.97 8.92 -26.19
CA GLU A 95 38.12 8.97 -27.13
C GLU A 95 37.68 9.24 -28.58
N LYS A 96 36.61 8.58 -29.05
CA LYS A 96 36.06 8.77 -30.40
C LYS A 96 35.44 10.16 -30.63
N GLU A 97 34.79 10.74 -29.62
CA GLU A 97 34.24 12.10 -29.71
C GLU A 97 35.39 13.12 -29.76
N ALA A 98 36.36 12.99 -28.84
CA ALA A 98 37.53 13.85 -28.78
C ALA A 98 38.33 13.80 -30.08
N GLN A 99 38.57 12.60 -30.64
CA GLN A 99 39.24 12.43 -31.93
C GLN A 99 38.49 13.07 -33.10
N ALA A 100 37.15 13.00 -33.10
CA ALA A 100 36.30 13.51 -34.18
C ALA A 100 35.97 15.01 -34.08
N THR A 101 36.42 15.70 -33.02
CA THR A 101 36.22 17.14 -32.87
C THR A 101 36.95 17.90 -33.98
N LYS A 102 36.26 18.85 -34.62
CA LYS A 102 36.84 19.68 -35.68
C LYS A 102 37.91 20.60 -35.07
N LYS A 103 39.05 20.76 -35.75
CA LYS A 103 40.13 21.67 -35.33
C LYS A 103 39.59 23.09 -35.07
N SER A 104 39.58 23.50 -33.80
CA SER A 104 39.16 24.82 -33.31
C SER A 104 40.24 25.52 -32.48
N HIS A 105 41.32 24.79 -32.11
CA HIS A 105 42.46 25.37 -31.41
C HIS A 105 43.33 26.27 -32.33
N THR A 106 43.97 27.26 -31.72
CA THR A 106 44.77 28.32 -32.38
C THR A 106 46.27 28.13 -32.21
N TYR A 107 46.70 26.97 -31.72
CA TYR A 107 48.08 26.69 -31.33
C TYR A 107 48.95 26.41 -32.56
N LYS A 108 49.98 27.24 -32.75
CA LYS A 108 50.87 27.22 -33.94
C LYS A 108 52.02 26.21 -33.82
N ASP A 109 52.28 25.71 -32.61
CA ASP A 109 53.35 24.77 -32.27
C ASP A 109 52.94 23.28 -32.37
N VAL A 110 51.65 23.00 -32.55
CA VAL A 110 51.13 21.64 -32.74
C VAL A 110 51.51 21.14 -34.14
N THR A 111 52.31 20.07 -34.21
CA THR A 111 52.73 19.46 -35.48
C THR A 111 52.03 18.13 -35.75
N GLY A 112 51.62 17.92 -37.01
CA GLY A 112 50.76 16.81 -37.41
C GLY A 112 49.28 17.02 -37.06
N THR A 113 48.42 16.14 -37.57
CA THR A 113 46.95 16.26 -37.45
C THR A 113 46.33 15.38 -36.36
N PHE A 114 47.04 14.37 -35.86
CA PHE A 114 46.49 13.38 -34.92
C PHE A 114 45.93 14.00 -33.63
N TYR A 115 46.60 15.03 -33.09
CA TYR A 115 46.20 15.69 -31.84
C TYR A 115 45.17 16.81 -32.04
N ASP A 116 44.87 17.22 -33.27
CA ASP A 116 44.04 18.40 -33.53
C ASP A 116 42.62 18.29 -32.96
N GLY A 117 42.00 17.10 -33.06
CA GLY A 117 40.70 16.83 -32.46
C GLY A 117 40.77 16.86 -30.93
N TYR A 118 41.65 16.05 -30.34
CA TYR A 118 41.80 15.93 -28.89
C TYR A 118 42.12 17.26 -28.20
N LEU A 119 42.99 18.09 -28.78
CA LEU A 119 43.34 19.41 -28.25
C LEU A 119 42.21 20.44 -28.42
N SER A 120 41.43 20.35 -29.51
CA SER A 120 40.23 21.18 -29.70
C SER A 120 39.15 20.82 -28.68
N TRP A 121 38.89 19.53 -28.50
CA TRP A 121 37.96 19.00 -27.50
C TRP A 121 38.37 19.41 -26.07
N ALA A 122 39.64 19.20 -25.69
CA ALA A 122 40.11 19.52 -24.35
C ALA A 122 40.09 21.03 -24.06
N LYS A 123 40.28 21.88 -25.09
CA LYS A 123 40.10 23.33 -25.01
C LYS A 123 38.63 23.72 -24.87
N GLU A 124 37.73 23.15 -25.69
CA GLU A 124 36.28 23.42 -25.64
C GLU A 124 35.62 22.96 -24.32
N LYS A 125 36.24 22.01 -23.61
CA LYS A 125 35.81 21.54 -22.28
C LYS A 125 36.56 22.18 -21.10
N ASN A 126 37.46 23.13 -21.34
CA ASN A 126 38.34 23.76 -20.34
C ASN A 126 39.20 22.76 -19.53
N TYR A 127 39.46 21.56 -20.04
CA TYR A 127 40.30 20.57 -19.36
C TYR A 127 41.79 20.90 -19.48
N LEU A 128 42.22 21.39 -20.65
CA LEU A 128 43.62 21.73 -20.94
C LEU A 128 43.74 23.14 -21.55
N GLU A 129 44.67 23.90 -21.00
CA GLU A 129 45.06 25.22 -21.50
C GLU A 129 46.44 25.15 -22.17
N GLY A 130 46.63 25.98 -23.19
CA GLY A 130 47.92 26.15 -23.86
C GLY A 130 48.85 27.07 -23.06
N SER A 131 50.16 26.89 -23.23
CA SER A 131 51.18 27.76 -22.64
C SER A 131 51.10 29.24 -23.07
N SER A 132 50.37 29.55 -24.15
CA SER A 132 49.85 30.88 -24.44
C SER A 132 48.61 30.83 -25.36
N ALA A 133 48.01 31.98 -25.67
CA ALA A 133 46.92 32.07 -26.65
C ALA A 133 47.25 31.50 -28.05
N THR A 134 48.55 31.36 -28.39
CA THR A 134 49.02 30.88 -29.70
C THR A 134 49.98 29.69 -29.63
N LYS A 135 50.30 29.17 -28.43
CA LYS A 135 51.14 27.98 -28.23
C LYS A 135 50.49 27.04 -27.22
N PHE A 136 50.52 25.74 -27.50
CA PHE A 136 50.06 24.72 -26.56
C PHE A 136 51.14 24.35 -25.54
N GLY A 137 52.41 24.34 -25.96
CA GLY A 137 53.47 23.57 -25.30
C GLY A 137 53.61 22.18 -25.90
N PHE A 138 53.42 22.04 -27.22
CA PHE A 138 53.45 20.76 -27.91
C PHE A 138 54.85 20.11 -27.85
N ASN A 139 54.90 18.79 -27.59
CA ASN A 139 56.10 18.04 -27.21
C ASN A 139 56.80 18.50 -25.91
N GLY A 140 56.25 19.48 -25.17
CA GLY A 140 56.72 19.81 -23.83
C GLY A 140 56.48 18.66 -22.85
N THR A 141 57.39 18.49 -21.90
CA THR A 141 57.24 17.56 -20.79
C THR A 141 56.23 18.12 -19.78
N LEU A 142 55.32 17.27 -19.31
CA LEU A 142 54.31 17.61 -18.31
C LEU A 142 54.91 17.58 -16.89
N SER A 143 54.59 18.55 -16.02
CA SER A 143 54.97 18.48 -14.60
C SER A 143 53.96 17.71 -13.74
N ASN A 144 54.37 17.31 -12.53
CA ASN A 144 53.47 16.69 -11.54
C ASN A 144 52.27 17.59 -11.17
N GLN A 145 52.49 18.91 -11.05
CA GLN A 145 51.39 19.87 -10.82
C GLN A 145 50.43 19.93 -12.01
N GLU A 146 50.93 19.92 -13.25
CA GLU A 146 50.09 19.97 -14.44
C GLU A 146 49.26 18.69 -14.62
N PHE A 147 49.84 17.53 -14.28
CA PHE A 147 49.11 16.27 -14.24
C PHE A 147 47.97 16.32 -13.20
N ALA A 148 48.30 16.69 -11.96
CA ALA A 148 47.34 16.73 -10.87
C ALA A 148 46.20 17.74 -11.12
N ALA A 149 46.50 18.90 -11.69
CA ALA A 149 45.50 19.92 -12.05
C ALA A 149 44.42 19.37 -13.01
N VAL A 150 44.82 18.51 -13.95
CA VAL A 150 43.92 17.95 -14.97
C VAL A 150 43.11 16.77 -14.43
N VAL A 151 43.69 15.94 -13.56
CA VAL A 151 42.93 14.92 -12.81
C VAL A 151 41.88 15.61 -11.94
N LEU A 152 42.25 16.69 -11.23
CA LEU A 152 41.31 17.49 -10.44
C LEU A 152 40.18 18.09 -11.29
N ARG A 153 40.44 18.62 -12.50
CA ARG A 153 39.37 19.08 -13.42
C ARG A 153 38.48 17.95 -13.94
N ALA A 154 39.04 16.76 -14.16
CA ALA A 154 38.24 15.57 -14.49
C ALA A 154 37.32 15.18 -13.34
N LEU A 155 37.76 15.39 -12.10
CA LEU A 155 36.99 15.29 -10.86
C LEU A 155 36.21 16.58 -10.52
N GLY A 156 35.90 17.42 -11.51
CA GLY A 156 35.07 18.63 -11.35
C GLY A 156 35.62 19.73 -10.44
N VAL A 157 36.89 19.65 -10.01
CA VAL A 157 37.55 20.68 -9.21
C VAL A 157 38.16 21.73 -10.13
N GLU A 158 37.78 22.99 -9.96
CA GLU A 158 38.28 24.10 -10.76
C GLU A 158 39.72 24.47 -10.36
N THR A 159 40.66 24.38 -11.31
CA THR A 159 42.10 24.61 -11.10
C THR A 159 42.74 25.50 -12.17
N THR A 160 41.95 26.28 -12.91
CA THR A 160 42.44 27.31 -13.85
C THR A 160 42.69 28.65 -13.12
N GLY A 161 43.44 29.55 -13.78
CA GLY A 161 43.75 30.89 -13.26
C GLY A 161 44.41 30.87 -11.88
N ASP A 162 43.98 31.76 -10.99
CA ASP A 162 44.53 31.92 -9.63
C ASP A 162 44.44 30.63 -8.77
N LYS A 163 43.50 29.73 -9.09
CA LYS A 163 43.34 28.43 -8.40
C LYS A 163 44.39 27.40 -8.79
N TYR A 164 45.22 27.65 -9.81
CA TYR A 164 46.29 26.75 -10.17
C TYR A 164 47.36 26.62 -9.06
N ALA A 165 47.50 27.65 -8.21
CA ALA A 165 48.43 27.66 -7.09
C ALA A 165 48.06 26.68 -5.96
N SER A 166 46.77 26.35 -5.76
CA SER A 166 46.32 25.41 -4.73
C SER A 166 46.30 23.95 -5.19
N VAL A 167 46.64 23.66 -6.45
CA VAL A 167 46.71 22.29 -6.99
C VAL A 167 47.54 21.33 -6.13
N PRO A 168 48.76 21.69 -5.64
CA PRO A 168 49.53 20.82 -4.75
C PRO A 168 48.77 20.40 -3.49
N GLU A 169 48.17 21.36 -2.77
CA GLU A 169 47.41 21.11 -1.54
C GLU A 169 46.18 20.24 -1.83
N LEU A 170 45.42 20.59 -2.86
CA LEU A 170 44.21 19.87 -3.26
C LEU A 170 44.53 18.44 -3.70
N ALA A 171 45.64 18.22 -4.39
CA ALA A 171 46.06 16.90 -4.87
C ALA A 171 46.54 15.98 -3.73
N VAL A 172 47.29 16.52 -2.76
CA VAL A 172 47.68 15.78 -1.54
C VAL A 172 46.46 15.46 -0.70
N LYS A 173 45.61 16.47 -0.44
CA LYS A 173 44.37 16.30 0.31
C LYS A 173 43.44 15.28 -0.33
N ALA A 174 43.38 15.22 -1.66
CA ALA A 174 42.61 14.25 -2.43
C ALA A 174 43.28 12.87 -2.61
N GLY A 175 44.49 12.65 -2.04
CA GLY A 175 45.22 11.39 -2.17
C GLY A 175 45.71 11.07 -3.58
N ILE A 176 45.75 12.06 -4.49
CA ILE A 176 46.13 11.88 -5.90
C ILE A 176 47.65 11.71 -6.04
N LEU A 177 48.43 12.49 -5.29
CA LEU A 177 49.89 12.38 -5.20
C LEU A 177 50.32 12.59 -3.74
N PRO A 178 51.37 11.92 -3.26
CA PRO A 178 51.76 11.96 -1.85
C PRO A 178 52.35 13.32 -1.45
N GLU A 179 52.25 13.62 -0.15
CA GLU A 179 52.97 14.72 0.47
C GLU A 179 54.49 14.55 0.25
N GLY A 180 55.19 15.64 -0.08
CA GLY A 180 56.60 15.62 -0.48
C GLY A 180 56.87 15.40 -1.99
N THR A 181 55.84 15.29 -2.83
CA THR A 181 56.00 15.30 -4.30
C THR A 181 56.71 16.56 -4.79
N ASP A 182 57.71 16.43 -5.67
CA ASP A 182 58.24 17.57 -6.43
C ASP A 182 57.26 17.96 -7.54
N TRP A 183 56.50 19.03 -7.28
CA TRP A 183 55.46 19.57 -8.17
C TRP A 183 55.99 20.12 -9.51
N LYS A 184 57.28 20.50 -9.56
CA LYS A 184 57.94 21.03 -10.77
C LYS A 184 58.65 19.95 -11.58
N ALA A 185 59.00 18.82 -10.96
CA ALA A 185 59.54 17.67 -11.66
C ALA A 185 58.58 17.13 -12.74
N ALA A 186 59.17 16.48 -13.74
CA ALA A 186 58.45 15.85 -14.85
C ALA A 186 57.63 14.63 -14.37
N ALA A 187 56.35 14.59 -14.73
CA ALA A 187 55.45 13.51 -14.37
C ALA A 187 55.81 12.21 -15.11
N LYS A 188 56.23 11.19 -14.35
CA LYS A 188 56.49 9.84 -14.86
C LYS A 188 55.18 9.06 -15.00
N ARG A 189 55.07 8.31 -16.10
CA ARG A 189 53.90 7.50 -16.43
C ARG A 189 53.53 6.52 -15.32
N GLY A 190 54.52 5.82 -14.76
CA GLY A 190 54.33 4.84 -13.69
C GLY A 190 53.67 5.42 -12.44
N ASP A 191 54.21 6.51 -11.91
CA ASP A 191 53.70 7.18 -10.71
C ASP A 191 52.27 7.70 -10.94
N THR A 192 51.99 8.23 -12.14
CA THR A 192 50.64 8.66 -12.53
C THR A 192 49.65 7.52 -12.75
N TYR A 193 50.11 6.30 -13.06
CA TYR A 193 49.22 5.14 -13.17
C TYR A 193 48.70 4.73 -11.79
N VAL A 194 49.57 4.71 -10.78
CA VAL A 194 49.19 4.47 -9.38
C VAL A 194 48.15 5.51 -8.92
N ALA A 195 48.39 6.79 -9.18
CA ALA A 195 47.46 7.88 -8.88
C ALA A 195 46.07 7.69 -9.52
N LEU A 196 46.01 7.30 -10.80
CA LEU A 196 44.76 7.06 -11.51
C LEU A 196 44.01 5.83 -10.98
N VAL A 197 44.71 4.73 -10.68
CA VAL A 197 44.08 3.52 -10.16
C VAL A 197 43.52 3.75 -8.75
N ALA A 198 44.23 4.50 -7.90
CA ALA A 198 43.72 4.93 -6.60
C ALA A 198 42.40 5.72 -6.76
N ALA A 199 42.40 6.75 -7.59
CA ALA A 199 41.21 7.59 -7.85
C ALA A 199 40.02 6.79 -8.40
N LEU A 200 40.26 5.78 -9.26
CA LEU A 200 39.19 4.92 -9.79
C LEU A 200 38.56 3.99 -8.75
N HIS A 201 39.31 3.60 -7.72
CA HIS A 201 38.82 2.78 -6.60
C HIS A 201 38.17 3.59 -5.48
N THR A 202 38.37 4.91 -5.42
CA THR A 202 37.73 5.75 -4.40
C THR A 202 36.21 5.81 -4.60
N GLU A 203 35.46 5.67 -3.50
CA GLU A 203 34.02 5.89 -3.45
C GLU A 203 33.67 7.38 -3.60
N VAL A 204 32.66 7.68 -4.42
CA VAL A 204 32.19 9.06 -4.61
C VAL A 204 31.08 9.34 -3.60
N ALA A 205 31.29 10.34 -2.74
CA ALA A 205 30.31 10.76 -1.75
C ALA A 205 28.94 11.09 -2.40
N GLY A 206 27.85 10.62 -1.79
CA GLY A 206 26.49 10.79 -2.32
C GLY A 206 26.11 9.90 -3.52
N SER A 207 27.00 9.00 -3.98
CA SER A 207 26.71 8.06 -5.08
C SER A 207 25.99 6.76 -4.68
N GLY A 208 25.83 6.54 -3.37
CA GLY A 208 25.34 5.28 -2.79
C GLY A 208 26.41 4.17 -2.82
N GLY A 209 27.60 4.45 -2.28
CA GLY A 209 28.70 3.48 -2.15
C GLY A 209 29.37 3.07 -3.47
N LYS A 210 29.30 3.90 -4.52
CA LYS A 210 29.91 3.58 -5.83
C LYS A 210 31.29 4.19 -5.99
N THR A 211 32.21 3.41 -6.54
CA THR A 211 33.54 3.91 -6.92
C THR A 211 33.48 4.77 -8.18
N LEU A 212 34.49 5.63 -8.37
CA LEU A 212 34.61 6.42 -9.59
C LEU A 212 34.67 5.53 -10.85
N GLY A 213 35.36 4.39 -10.80
CA GLY A 213 35.42 3.42 -11.89
C GLY A 213 34.05 2.84 -12.27
N GLN A 214 33.18 2.59 -11.29
CA GLN A 214 31.78 2.18 -11.50
C GLN A 214 30.94 3.30 -12.13
N ILE A 215 31.13 4.55 -11.70
CA ILE A 215 30.40 5.72 -12.22
C ILE A 215 30.78 6.03 -13.66
N LEU A 216 32.07 5.88 -14.01
CA LEU A 216 32.58 6.03 -15.38
C LEU A 216 32.27 4.82 -16.28
N ASN A 217 31.67 3.75 -15.73
CA ASN A 217 31.37 2.50 -16.43
C ASN A 217 32.61 1.93 -17.15
N LEU A 218 33.73 1.87 -16.44
CA LEU A 218 34.98 1.36 -16.96
C LEU A 218 35.03 -0.17 -16.86
N LYS A 219 35.58 -0.81 -17.91
CA LYS A 219 35.75 -2.26 -17.95
C LYS A 219 36.61 -2.72 -16.77
N GLY A 220 36.14 -3.71 -16.01
CA GLY A 220 36.75 -4.17 -14.77
C GLY A 220 36.08 -3.66 -13.48
N PHE A 221 35.21 -2.64 -13.57
CA PHE A 221 34.44 -2.09 -12.44
C PHE A 221 32.94 -2.43 -12.53
N GLU A 222 32.57 -3.56 -13.11
CA GLU A 222 31.17 -3.92 -13.34
C GLU A 222 30.50 -4.47 -12.05
N VAL A 223 29.29 -4.03 -11.75
CA VAL A 223 28.49 -4.56 -10.63
C VAL A 223 27.78 -5.83 -11.07
N THR A 224 28.19 -6.98 -10.55
CA THR A 224 27.60 -8.28 -10.87
C THR A 224 26.36 -8.58 -10.02
N ALA A 225 25.26 -8.95 -10.68
CA ALA A 225 24.06 -9.42 -10.01
C ALA A 225 24.30 -10.77 -9.30
N ALA A 226 23.60 -11.01 -8.19
CA ALA A 226 23.65 -12.28 -7.47
C ALA A 226 23.12 -13.44 -8.33
N THR A 227 23.89 -14.53 -8.41
CA THR A 227 23.53 -15.78 -9.09
C THR A 227 23.55 -17.01 -8.18
N ALA A 228 24.07 -16.87 -6.96
CA ALA A 228 24.08 -17.91 -5.93
C ALA A 228 24.01 -17.31 -4.51
N ILE A 229 23.51 -18.11 -3.57
CA ILE A 229 23.71 -17.89 -2.14
C ILE A 229 25.08 -18.45 -1.79
N SER A 230 25.96 -17.59 -1.26
CA SER A 230 27.31 -17.96 -0.81
C SER A 230 27.29 -18.73 0.51
N SER A 231 26.40 -18.36 1.43
CA SER A 231 26.20 -19.06 2.70
C SER A 231 24.89 -18.64 3.38
N VAL A 232 24.42 -19.48 4.30
CA VAL A 232 23.40 -19.14 5.28
C VAL A 232 23.96 -19.51 6.66
N THR A 233 23.90 -18.59 7.62
CA THR A 233 24.41 -18.80 8.98
C THR A 233 23.40 -18.38 10.03
N ALA A 234 23.33 -19.13 11.14
CA ALA A 234 22.59 -18.73 12.32
C ALA A 234 23.49 -17.80 13.14
N THR A 235 23.19 -16.50 13.12
CA THR A 235 24.01 -15.45 13.75
C THR A 235 23.48 -15.01 15.11
N ALA A 236 22.25 -15.43 15.45
CA ALA A 236 21.58 -15.24 16.73
C ALA A 236 20.48 -16.30 16.89
N ALA A 237 19.98 -16.50 18.11
CA ALA A 237 18.87 -17.42 18.38
C ALA A 237 17.58 -17.09 17.58
N LYS A 238 17.44 -15.84 17.12
CA LYS A 238 16.32 -15.33 16.30
C LYS A 238 16.74 -14.83 14.91
N LYS A 239 17.97 -15.06 14.44
CA LYS A 239 18.45 -14.50 13.15
C LYS A 239 19.19 -15.50 12.28
N LEU A 240 18.82 -15.50 11.01
CA LEU A 240 19.60 -16.11 9.94
C LEU A 240 20.18 -15.00 9.06
N THR A 241 21.48 -15.09 8.75
CA THR A 241 22.13 -14.22 7.76
C THR A 241 22.35 -15.01 6.49
N VAL A 242 21.86 -14.48 5.36
CA VAL A 242 22.11 -15.01 4.02
C VAL A 242 23.11 -14.10 3.31
N ALA A 243 24.17 -14.67 2.75
CA ALA A 243 25.16 -13.97 1.95
C ALA A 243 25.03 -14.39 0.48
N PHE A 244 25.24 -13.44 -0.44
CA PHE A 244 25.12 -13.62 -1.89
C PHE A 244 26.48 -13.49 -2.57
N ASN A 245 26.64 -14.08 -3.76
CA ASN A 245 27.88 -13.97 -4.55
C ASN A 245 27.97 -12.69 -5.40
N GLY A 246 26.93 -11.86 -5.38
CA GLY A 246 26.80 -10.60 -6.11
C GLY A 246 25.73 -9.72 -5.47
N THR A 247 25.40 -8.59 -6.09
CA THR A 247 24.40 -7.64 -5.55
C THR A 247 22.97 -8.10 -5.87
N VAL A 248 22.07 -7.98 -4.90
CA VAL A 248 20.65 -8.34 -5.04
C VAL A 248 19.79 -7.13 -5.44
N ASP A 249 18.86 -7.35 -6.40
CA ASP A 249 17.77 -6.41 -6.67
C ASP A 249 16.68 -6.57 -5.60
N THR A 250 16.81 -5.76 -4.54
CA THR A 250 15.93 -5.79 -3.35
C THR A 250 14.47 -5.48 -3.64
N ALA A 251 14.13 -4.89 -4.78
CA ALA A 251 12.74 -4.64 -5.18
C ALA A 251 12.05 -5.89 -5.77
N LYS A 252 12.83 -6.89 -6.22
CA LYS A 252 12.32 -8.16 -6.78
C LYS A 252 12.54 -9.35 -5.86
N ALA A 253 13.58 -9.29 -5.02
CA ALA A 253 13.99 -10.39 -4.16
C ALA A 253 12.93 -10.73 -3.10
N LYS A 254 12.31 -11.91 -3.25
CA LYS A 254 11.40 -12.48 -2.25
C LYS A 254 12.14 -13.58 -1.49
N ILE A 255 12.42 -13.34 -0.21
CA ILE A 255 13.06 -14.32 0.68
C ILE A 255 11.97 -15.11 1.43
N THR A 256 12.08 -16.43 1.44
CA THR A 256 11.22 -17.36 2.20
C THR A 256 12.11 -18.33 2.97
N VAL A 257 11.75 -18.64 4.21
CA VAL A 257 12.47 -19.64 5.03
C VAL A 257 11.56 -20.84 5.27
N LEU A 258 12.12 -22.04 5.13
CA LEU A 258 11.44 -23.32 5.23
C LEU A 258 12.10 -24.19 6.31
N ASN A 259 11.31 -24.95 7.06
CA ASN A 259 11.74 -26.08 7.87
C ASN A 259 11.10 -27.34 7.27
N GLY A 260 11.90 -28.16 6.58
CA GLY A 260 11.38 -29.16 5.65
C GLY A 260 10.48 -28.52 4.59
N ALA A 261 9.22 -28.95 4.51
CA ALA A 261 8.22 -28.39 3.60
C ALA A 261 7.45 -27.18 4.16
N ASN A 262 7.61 -26.84 5.45
CA ASN A 262 6.78 -25.84 6.14
C ASN A 262 7.43 -24.45 6.12
N THR A 263 6.65 -23.42 5.77
CA THR A 263 7.10 -22.02 5.82
C THR A 263 7.27 -21.54 7.27
N VAL A 264 8.37 -20.83 7.52
CA VAL A 264 8.70 -20.23 8.81
C VAL A 264 8.62 -18.70 8.66
N ASN A 265 7.64 -18.10 9.32
CA ASN A 265 7.35 -16.68 9.16
C ASN A 265 8.43 -15.79 9.80
N SER A 266 9.16 -15.02 8.99
CA SER A 266 10.06 -13.97 9.44
C SER A 266 9.29 -12.73 9.91
N LYS A 267 9.77 -12.07 10.96
CA LYS A 267 9.33 -10.76 11.44
C LYS A 267 9.78 -9.64 10.48
N SER A 268 11.02 -9.73 9.98
CA SER A 268 11.58 -8.76 9.02
C SER A 268 12.75 -9.35 8.23
N VAL A 269 13.06 -8.71 7.10
CA VAL A 269 14.23 -8.98 6.26
C VAL A 269 14.92 -7.65 5.97
N THR A 270 16.21 -7.54 6.28
CA THR A 270 17.00 -6.32 6.09
C THR A 270 18.24 -6.63 5.26
N PHE A 271 18.36 -6.04 4.07
CA PHE A 271 19.55 -6.15 3.23
C PHE A 271 20.68 -5.24 3.72
N SER A 272 21.94 -5.64 3.49
CA SER A 272 23.09 -4.76 3.65
C SER A 272 23.11 -3.64 2.60
N GLU A 273 23.81 -2.54 2.87
CA GLU A 273 23.88 -1.37 1.98
C GLU A 273 24.49 -1.72 0.61
N ASP A 274 25.50 -2.60 0.59
CA ASP A 274 26.10 -3.16 -0.63
C ASP A 274 25.22 -4.20 -1.35
N LYS A 275 24.08 -4.58 -0.74
CA LYS A 275 23.11 -5.57 -1.20
C LYS A 275 23.69 -6.98 -1.43
N LYS A 276 24.81 -7.33 -0.79
CA LYS A 276 25.42 -8.67 -0.87
C LYS A 276 25.05 -9.59 0.30
N SER A 277 24.26 -9.12 1.26
CA SER A 277 23.70 -9.96 2.32
C SER A 277 22.31 -9.50 2.74
N ALA A 278 21.59 -10.37 3.44
CA ALA A 278 20.38 -10.00 4.18
C ALA A 278 20.33 -10.71 5.54
N VAL A 279 19.82 -10.00 6.54
CA VAL A 279 19.51 -10.54 7.87
C VAL A 279 18.00 -10.77 7.95
N ILE A 280 17.61 -12.00 8.29
CA ILE A 280 16.23 -12.44 8.46
C ILE A 280 15.99 -12.58 9.96
N GLU A 281 15.11 -11.75 10.53
CA GLU A 281 14.76 -11.76 11.95
C GLU A 281 13.43 -12.49 12.18
N PHE A 282 13.34 -13.29 13.24
CA PHE A 282 12.14 -14.04 13.64
C PHE A 282 11.57 -13.49 14.97
N ALA A 283 10.27 -13.69 15.20
CA ALA A 283 9.62 -13.25 16.43
C ALA A 283 10.07 -14.07 17.66
N LEU A 284 10.26 -15.38 17.47
CA LEU A 284 10.64 -16.36 18.50
C LEU A 284 11.99 -17.00 18.16
N ASN A 285 12.61 -17.65 19.14
CA ASN A 285 13.84 -18.41 18.93
C ASN A 285 13.57 -19.57 17.96
N LEU A 286 14.50 -19.80 17.03
CA LEU A 286 14.40 -20.90 16.08
C LEU A 286 14.66 -22.24 16.79
N PRO A 287 13.73 -23.22 16.76
CA PRO A 287 13.99 -24.54 17.31
C PRO A 287 15.11 -25.28 16.55
N ALA A 288 15.71 -26.28 17.19
CA ALA A 288 16.78 -27.07 16.59
C ALA A 288 16.27 -27.87 15.37
N ALA A 289 16.68 -27.45 14.16
CA ALA A 289 16.30 -28.07 12.90
C ALA A 289 17.27 -27.63 11.78
N GLU A 290 17.13 -28.24 10.60
CA GLU A 290 17.72 -27.72 9.37
C GLU A 290 16.71 -26.83 8.65
N TYR A 291 17.14 -25.62 8.30
CA TYR A 291 16.34 -24.61 7.63
C TYR A 291 16.86 -24.37 6.23
N THR A 292 15.95 -24.20 5.27
CA THR A 292 16.27 -23.79 3.89
C THR A 292 15.82 -22.35 3.67
N VAL A 293 16.74 -21.46 3.31
CA VAL A 293 16.43 -20.12 2.81
C VAL A 293 16.30 -20.19 1.30
N LYS A 294 15.14 -19.77 0.77
CA LYS A 294 14.82 -19.69 -0.65
C LYS A 294 14.69 -18.22 -1.06
N VAL A 295 15.35 -17.82 -2.15
CA VAL A 295 15.28 -16.45 -2.69
C VAL A 295 14.78 -16.49 -4.13
N GLU A 296 13.64 -15.86 -4.37
CA GLU A 296 12.91 -15.84 -5.64
C GLU A 296 12.94 -14.44 -6.27
N GLY A 297 12.70 -14.34 -7.59
CA GLY A 297 12.53 -13.07 -8.30
C GLY A 297 13.80 -12.37 -8.80
N ILE A 298 14.98 -12.89 -8.46
CA ILE A 298 16.29 -12.37 -8.92
C ILE A 298 16.91 -13.16 -10.08
N THR A 299 16.49 -14.41 -10.24
CA THR A 299 16.91 -15.37 -11.27
C THR A 299 15.71 -16.25 -11.63
N ASP A 300 15.71 -16.88 -12.82
CA ASP A 300 14.59 -17.72 -13.28
C ASP A 300 14.36 -18.94 -12.37
N ALA A 301 15.46 -19.54 -11.88
CA ALA A 301 15.43 -20.52 -10.81
C ALA A 301 15.63 -19.83 -9.45
N ALA A 302 14.91 -20.29 -8.43
CA ALA A 302 15.07 -19.78 -7.07
C ALA A 302 16.43 -20.22 -6.48
N LEU A 303 17.15 -19.29 -5.86
CA LEU A 303 18.37 -19.62 -5.14
C LEU A 303 18.02 -20.26 -3.79
N THR A 304 18.76 -21.29 -3.39
CA THR A 304 18.55 -21.98 -2.11
C THR A 304 19.86 -22.14 -1.35
N GLY A 305 19.82 -21.98 -0.03
CA GLY A 305 20.92 -22.30 0.89
C GLY A 305 20.38 -22.84 2.20
N THR A 306 21.08 -23.79 2.82
CA THR A 306 20.65 -24.45 4.06
C THR A 306 21.51 -24.05 5.25
N VAL A 307 20.92 -24.15 6.44
CA VAL A 307 21.62 -23.93 7.72
C VAL A 307 21.04 -24.84 8.80
N LYS A 308 21.92 -25.46 9.58
CA LYS A 308 21.54 -26.22 10.77
C LYS A 308 21.53 -25.28 11.97
N VAL A 309 20.38 -25.15 12.62
CA VAL A 309 20.22 -24.39 13.87
C VAL A 309 20.28 -25.37 15.05
N GLU A 310 21.00 -24.99 16.10
CA GLU A 310 21.00 -25.71 17.37
C GLU A 310 20.07 -25.04 18.39
N ALA A 311 19.55 -25.82 19.32
CA ALA A 311 18.79 -25.26 20.44
C ALA A 311 19.67 -24.29 21.25
N GLU A 312 19.06 -23.22 21.75
CA GLU A 312 19.73 -22.26 22.64
C GLU A 312 20.25 -22.98 23.89
N LYS A 313 21.56 -22.84 24.18
CA LYS A 313 22.22 -23.51 25.29
C LYS A 313 23.25 -22.59 25.95
N VAL A 314 23.34 -22.66 27.28
CA VAL A 314 24.33 -21.93 28.07
C VAL A 314 25.74 -22.40 27.75
N THR A 315 26.60 -21.50 27.26
CA THR A 315 28.01 -21.79 26.94
C THR A 315 28.99 -21.09 27.88
N LYS A 316 28.59 -19.94 28.46
CA LYS A 316 29.48 -19.10 29.27
C LYS A 316 28.71 -18.36 30.36
N ILE A 317 29.30 -18.28 31.54
CA ILE A 317 28.85 -17.40 32.63
C ILE A 317 30.00 -16.42 32.90
N THR A 318 29.70 -15.15 33.15
CA THR A 318 30.68 -14.16 33.61
C THR A 318 30.08 -13.30 34.70
N PHE A 319 30.85 -12.99 35.74
CA PHE A 319 30.52 -11.89 36.63
C PHE A 319 30.79 -10.55 35.93
N ASN A 320 29.99 -9.53 36.22
CA ASN A 320 30.10 -8.22 35.57
C ASN A 320 31.36 -7.46 36.03
N ASN A 321 31.84 -7.77 37.23
CA ASN A 321 32.92 -7.09 37.94
C ASN A 321 33.34 -7.93 39.16
N GLU A 322 34.38 -7.48 39.87
CA GLU A 322 34.91 -8.11 41.10
C GLU A 322 34.40 -7.44 42.39
N LYS A 323 33.23 -6.79 42.37
CA LYS A 323 32.66 -6.06 43.51
C LYS A 323 31.31 -6.64 43.95
N ALA A 324 31.08 -6.68 45.26
CA ALA A 324 29.80 -7.03 45.86
C ALA A 324 29.16 -5.77 46.43
N ALA A 325 28.18 -5.20 45.74
CA ALA A 325 27.53 -3.96 46.16
C ALA A 325 26.66 -4.20 47.40
N LEU A 326 26.81 -3.39 48.45
CA LEU A 326 25.90 -3.43 49.61
C LEU A 326 24.45 -3.12 49.20
N ASP A 327 23.49 -3.79 49.83
CA ASP A 327 22.07 -3.43 49.66
C ASP A 327 21.75 -2.06 50.27
N ARG A 328 20.76 -1.38 49.69
CA ARG A 328 20.35 -0.02 50.07
C ARG A 328 19.53 -0.03 51.36
N GLY A 329 20.23 -0.04 52.49
CA GLY A 329 19.64 0.02 53.82
C GLY A 329 19.79 -1.25 54.65
N ASN A 330 20.36 -2.32 54.09
CA ASN A 330 20.66 -3.55 54.81
C ASN A 330 22.10 -4.05 54.55
N ASN A 331 23.00 -3.80 55.50
CA ASN A 331 24.40 -4.21 55.39
C ASN A 331 24.63 -5.73 55.58
N GLN A 332 23.59 -6.52 55.82
CA GLN A 332 23.66 -7.99 55.84
C GLN A 332 23.42 -8.62 54.46
N ILE A 333 23.17 -7.79 53.44
CA ILE A 333 22.95 -8.24 52.06
C ILE A 333 23.96 -7.53 51.15
N VAL A 334 24.58 -8.30 50.26
CA VAL A 334 25.38 -7.78 49.14
C VAL A 334 24.95 -8.44 47.83
N THR A 335 25.13 -7.74 46.71
CA THR A 335 24.77 -8.23 45.37
C THR A 335 25.96 -8.21 44.42
N VAL A 336 26.13 -9.27 43.61
CA VAL A 336 27.13 -9.35 42.54
C VAL A 336 26.40 -9.59 41.21
N GLY A 337 26.59 -8.70 40.24
CA GLY A 337 26.01 -8.86 38.91
C GLY A 337 26.71 -9.95 38.08
N TYR A 338 25.94 -10.70 37.30
CA TYR A 338 26.44 -11.70 36.35
C TYR A 338 25.66 -11.67 35.03
N LYS A 339 26.27 -12.26 33.99
CA LYS A 339 25.69 -12.52 32.67
C LYS A 339 25.85 -13.99 32.33
N VAL A 340 24.87 -14.52 31.60
CA VAL A 340 24.89 -15.86 31.03
C VAL A 340 24.78 -15.70 29.53
N PHE A 341 25.61 -16.40 28.76
CA PHE A 341 25.63 -16.31 27.30
C PHE A 341 25.28 -17.64 26.63
N ASN A 342 24.60 -17.56 25.49
CA ASN A 342 24.32 -18.69 24.62
C ASN A 342 25.48 -18.96 23.63
N GLN A 343 25.32 -19.94 22.74
CA GLN A 343 26.32 -20.29 21.72
C GLN A 343 26.61 -19.19 20.68
N TYR A 344 25.74 -18.19 20.57
CA TYR A 344 25.88 -17.03 19.68
C TYR A 344 26.50 -15.82 20.39
N ASN A 345 26.97 -15.99 21.64
CA ASN A 345 27.46 -14.91 22.51
C ASN A 345 26.39 -13.83 22.81
N GLU A 346 25.11 -14.20 22.74
CA GLU A 346 23.99 -13.36 23.20
C GLU A 346 23.67 -13.65 24.67
N GLU A 347 23.24 -12.62 25.40
CA GLU A 347 22.89 -12.72 26.82
C GLU A 347 21.50 -13.34 27.03
N ILE A 348 21.42 -14.39 27.85
CA ILE A 348 20.21 -15.16 28.12
C ILE A 348 19.78 -15.04 29.59
N ASN A 349 18.47 -14.88 29.80
CA ASN A 349 17.86 -14.60 31.10
C ASN A 349 17.03 -15.80 31.60
N GLY A 350 16.77 -15.85 32.91
CA GLY A 350 15.91 -16.87 33.53
C GLY A 350 16.49 -18.29 33.58
N THR A 351 17.76 -18.46 33.19
CA THR A 351 18.48 -19.74 33.32
C THR A 351 18.69 -20.07 34.82
N PRO A 352 18.30 -21.26 35.30
CA PRO A 352 18.56 -21.66 36.68
C PRO A 352 20.06 -21.91 36.91
N LEU A 353 20.64 -21.21 37.87
CA LEU A 353 22.02 -21.40 38.32
C LEU A 353 22.03 -21.78 39.80
N SER A 354 22.90 -22.70 40.19
CA SER A 354 23.24 -22.85 41.60
C SER A 354 24.34 -21.85 41.98
N ALA A 355 24.16 -21.20 43.14
CA ALA A 355 25.05 -20.17 43.65
C ALA A 355 25.60 -20.58 45.02
N THR A 356 26.89 -20.34 45.24
CA THR A 356 27.54 -20.53 46.54
C THR A 356 28.40 -19.32 46.87
N ALA A 357 28.43 -18.92 48.14
CA ALA A 357 29.31 -17.86 48.64
C ALA A 357 30.13 -18.35 49.84
N GLY A 358 31.33 -17.79 50.02
CA GLY A 358 32.20 -18.09 51.16
C GLY A 358 31.71 -17.53 52.51
N LYS A 359 30.65 -16.72 52.51
CA LYS A 359 29.97 -16.17 53.69
C LYS A 359 28.47 -16.11 53.42
N GLY A 360 27.66 -16.61 54.36
CA GLY A 360 26.20 -16.59 54.27
C GLY A 360 25.62 -17.57 53.26
N SER A 361 24.40 -17.29 52.79
CA SER A 361 23.73 -18.01 51.71
C SER A 361 23.73 -17.16 50.43
N ALA A 362 23.74 -17.80 49.26
CA ALA A 362 23.72 -17.13 47.96
C ALA A 362 22.57 -17.64 47.09
N VAL A 363 21.90 -16.71 46.40
CA VAL A 363 20.80 -17.01 45.45
C VAL A 363 21.05 -16.24 44.17
N ALA A 364 21.13 -16.94 43.03
CA ALA A 364 21.22 -16.33 41.71
C ALA A 364 19.83 -16.19 41.09
N ALA A 365 19.44 -14.96 40.76
CA ALA A 365 18.20 -14.66 40.05
C ALA A 365 18.38 -13.38 39.21
N ASN A 366 17.78 -13.34 38.02
CA ASN A 366 17.66 -12.13 37.18
C ASN A 366 18.99 -11.39 36.94
N GLY A 367 20.10 -12.11 36.73
CA GLY A 367 21.42 -11.51 36.49
C GLY A 367 22.14 -10.99 37.75
N THR A 368 21.62 -11.30 38.94
CA THR A 368 22.21 -10.89 40.23
C THR A 368 22.35 -12.08 41.17
N VAL A 369 23.53 -12.23 41.79
CA VAL A 369 23.71 -13.09 42.96
C VAL A 369 23.47 -12.26 44.20
N THR A 370 22.39 -12.52 44.90
CA THR A 370 22.10 -11.93 46.22
C THR A 370 22.73 -12.83 47.28
N ILE A 371 23.56 -12.26 48.14
CA ILE A 371 24.25 -12.96 49.23
C ILE A 371 23.74 -12.37 50.55
N SER A 372 23.24 -13.22 51.43
CA SER A 372 22.66 -12.84 52.72
C SER A 372 23.38 -13.55 53.87
N ALA A 373 23.82 -12.81 54.87
CA ALA A 373 24.50 -13.33 56.05
C ALA A 373 23.79 -12.90 57.35
N THR A 374 24.03 -13.63 58.44
CA THR A 374 23.54 -13.26 59.79
C THR A 374 24.46 -12.25 60.49
N THR A 375 25.64 -12.00 59.92
CA THR A 375 26.58 -10.96 60.34
C THR A 375 26.71 -9.93 59.22
N PRO A 376 26.73 -8.62 59.52
CA PRO A 376 26.96 -7.59 58.52
C PRO A 376 28.21 -7.84 57.66
N PHE A 377 28.14 -7.39 56.41
CA PHE A 377 29.29 -7.23 55.54
C PHE A 377 29.97 -5.88 55.80
N THR A 378 31.31 -5.86 55.74
CA THR A 378 32.10 -4.64 55.89
C THR A 378 32.73 -4.22 54.56
N LEU A 379 32.82 -2.92 54.30
CA LEU A 379 33.49 -2.42 53.09
C LEU A 379 34.95 -2.94 53.01
N GLY A 380 35.34 -3.44 51.84
CA GLY A 380 36.64 -4.08 51.60
C GLY A 380 36.71 -5.57 51.98
N GLU A 381 35.70 -6.15 52.61
CA GLU A 381 35.63 -7.59 52.86
C GLU A 381 35.61 -8.38 51.54
N LYS A 382 36.33 -9.50 51.45
CA LYS A 382 36.37 -10.34 50.25
C LYS A 382 35.51 -11.58 50.42
N VAL A 383 34.55 -11.76 49.52
CA VAL A 383 33.62 -12.91 49.49
C VAL A 383 33.83 -13.67 48.18
N VAL A 384 34.26 -14.92 48.26
CA VAL A 384 34.32 -15.80 47.08
C VAL A 384 32.89 -16.19 46.70
N VAL A 385 32.53 -16.05 45.42
CA VAL A 385 31.22 -16.38 44.87
C VAL A 385 31.41 -17.28 43.67
N SER A 386 30.59 -18.32 43.56
CA SER A 386 30.64 -19.25 42.43
C SER A 386 29.24 -19.53 41.88
N LEU A 387 29.16 -19.65 40.56
CA LEU A 387 27.95 -19.96 39.80
C LEU A 387 28.19 -21.21 38.95
N VAL A 388 27.27 -22.18 39.05
CA VAL A 388 27.27 -23.40 38.22
C VAL A 388 25.96 -23.47 37.44
N HIS A 389 26.08 -23.63 36.12
CA HIS A 389 25.01 -24.20 35.29
C HIS A 389 25.32 -25.68 35.06
N THR A 390 24.45 -26.56 35.55
CA THR A 390 24.68 -28.01 35.57
C THR A 390 25.07 -28.56 34.20
N GLY A 391 26.28 -29.09 34.09
CA GLY A 391 26.76 -29.79 32.89
C GLY A 391 27.18 -28.91 31.71
N SER A 392 27.24 -27.57 31.82
CA SER A 392 27.75 -26.75 30.70
C SER A 392 28.65 -25.56 31.04
N ALA A 393 28.45 -24.85 32.16
CA ALA A 393 29.23 -23.64 32.44
C ALA A 393 29.46 -23.42 33.94
N PHE A 394 30.61 -22.84 34.27
CA PHE A 394 31.02 -22.48 35.62
C PHE A 394 31.71 -21.11 35.60
N ALA A 395 31.47 -20.31 36.63
CA ALA A 395 32.23 -19.09 36.90
C ALA A 395 32.49 -18.95 38.39
N THR A 396 33.63 -18.34 38.74
CA THR A 396 33.92 -17.91 40.12
C THR A 396 34.56 -16.52 40.12
N VAL A 397 34.30 -15.75 41.17
CA VAL A 397 34.89 -14.44 41.41
C VAL A 397 35.19 -14.29 42.91
N THR A 398 36.25 -13.56 43.26
CA THR A 398 36.46 -13.08 44.63
C THR A 398 35.96 -11.65 44.69
N ALA A 399 34.70 -11.47 45.07
CA ALA A 399 34.05 -10.16 45.06
C ALA A 399 34.37 -9.37 46.33
N GLU A 400 34.80 -8.11 46.17
CA GLU A 400 35.09 -7.19 47.28
C GLU A 400 33.87 -6.34 47.62
N VAL A 401 33.43 -6.39 48.87
CA VAL A 401 32.28 -5.66 49.39
C VAL A 401 32.49 -4.16 49.21
N SER A 402 31.57 -3.54 48.47
CA SER A 402 31.64 -2.16 48.00
C SER A 402 30.41 -1.37 48.44
N SER A 403 30.42 -0.06 48.21
CA SER A 403 29.25 0.80 48.42
C SER A 403 28.03 0.31 47.62
N ALA A 404 26.84 0.78 47.99
CA ALA A 404 25.63 0.40 47.30
C ALA A 404 25.65 0.83 45.82
N ALA A 405 25.12 -0.02 44.94
CA ALA A 405 25.00 0.27 43.52
C ALA A 405 24.15 1.54 43.29
N GLN A 406 24.60 2.43 42.42
CA GLN A 406 24.00 3.71 42.03
C GLN A 406 24.07 3.87 40.50
N VAL A 407 23.03 4.41 39.87
CA VAL A 407 23.01 4.64 38.41
C VAL A 407 24.17 5.56 38.02
N ALA A 408 25.09 5.04 37.21
CA ALA A 408 26.34 5.69 36.81
C ALA A 408 26.42 5.94 35.30
N SER A 409 25.58 5.27 34.50
CA SER A 409 25.47 5.48 33.06
C SER A 409 24.00 5.57 32.67
N VAL A 410 23.72 6.48 31.75
CA VAL A 410 22.39 6.83 31.27
C VAL A 410 22.46 6.90 29.75
N LYS A 411 21.50 6.27 29.07
CA LYS A 411 21.33 6.38 27.62
C LYS A 411 19.85 6.30 27.24
N ILE A 412 19.42 7.17 26.34
CA ILE A 412 18.07 7.22 25.78
C ILE A 412 18.12 6.56 24.41
N VAL A 413 17.47 5.39 24.28
CA VAL A 413 17.63 4.51 23.12
C VAL A 413 16.76 4.95 21.94
N LYS A 414 15.48 5.26 22.19
CA LYS A 414 14.50 5.70 21.19
C LYS A 414 13.25 6.29 21.83
N LEU A 415 12.50 7.06 21.05
CA LEU A 415 11.08 7.29 21.26
C LEU A 415 10.29 6.10 20.67
N TYR A 416 9.35 5.54 21.43
CA TYR A 416 8.58 4.35 21.08
C TYR A 416 7.07 4.59 21.16
N ASN A 417 6.34 4.08 20.17
CA ASN A 417 4.88 3.97 20.14
C ASN A 417 4.52 2.57 19.62
N ALA A 418 3.54 1.90 20.24
CA ALA A 418 3.19 0.52 19.92
C ALA A 418 2.62 0.33 18.50
N ASN A 419 2.02 1.38 17.93
CA ASN A 419 1.44 1.39 16.58
C ASN A 419 2.43 1.87 15.51
N GLY A 420 3.69 2.14 15.87
CA GLY A 420 4.72 2.68 14.96
C GLY A 420 4.42 4.08 14.42
N LYS A 421 3.49 4.83 15.04
CA LYS A 421 3.10 6.17 14.60
C LYS A 421 4.15 7.22 14.96
N GLU A 422 4.24 8.26 14.14
CA GLU A 422 5.02 9.45 14.45
C GLU A 422 4.29 10.37 15.44
N LEU A 423 5.04 11.11 16.23
CA LEU A 423 4.50 12.09 17.17
C LEU A 423 4.12 13.39 16.44
N VAL A 424 2.81 13.62 16.30
CA VAL A 424 2.23 14.83 15.72
C VAL A 424 1.48 15.65 16.77
N ALA A 425 1.32 16.95 16.51
CA ALA A 425 0.51 17.85 17.32
C ALA A 425 -0.94 17.34 17.48
N GLY A 426 -1.48 17.41 18.70
CA GLY A 426 -2.80 16.89 19.04
C GLY A 426 -2.93 15.36 19.10
N SER A 427 -1.83 14.59 18.98
CA SER A 427 -1.87 13.13 19.08
C SER A 427 -2.38 12.67 20.45
N SER A 428 -3.30 11.69 20.44
CA SER A 428 -3.84 11.00 21.62
C SER A 428 -3.18 9.64 21.89
N GLU A 429 -2.16 9.28 21.11
CA GLU A 429 -1.42 8.02 21.24
C GLU A 429 -0.39 8.08 22.39
N GLU A 430 -0.08 6.93 22.99
CA GLU A 430 0.98 6.87 24.01
C GLU A 430 2.37 6.76 23.37
N PHE A 431 3.31 7.56 23.88
CA PHE A 431 4.71 7.56 23.48
C PHE A 431 5.62 7.41 24.71
N ARG A 432 6.74 6.69 24.56
CA ARG A 432 7.67 6.36 25.65
C ARG A 432 9.11 6.57 25.21
N LEU A 433 9.92 7.26 26.02
CA LEU A 433 11.38 7.21 25.88
C LEU A 433 11.88 5.91 26.51
N VAL A 434 12.62 5.12 25.73
CA VAL A 434 13.20 3.84 26.15
C VAL A 434 14.60 4.08 26.70
N LEU A 435 14.90 3.60 27.91
CA LEU A 435 16.14 3.88 28.62
C LEU A 435 17.01 2.65 28.80
N GLU A 436 18.32 2.82 28.61
CA GLU A 436 19.36 1.87 29.00
C GLU A 436 20.15 2.50 30.16
N LEU A 437 20.00 1.96 31.37
CA LEU A 437 20.63 2.47 32.59
C LEU A 437 21.60 1.43 33.16
N LYS A 438 22.79 1.86 33.61
CA LYS A 438 23.76 0.97 34.28
C LYS A 438 24.31 1.58 35.56
N ASP A 439 24.63 0.74 36.54
CA ASP A 439 25.28 1.16 37.79
C ASP A 439 26.80 1.36 37.62
N GLN A 440 27.48 1.81 38.68
CA GLN A 440 28.94 2.02 38.68
C GLN A 440 29.76 0.73 38.53
N TYR A 441 29.11 -0.42 38.54
CA TYR A 441 29.69 -1.75 38.42
C TYR A 441 29.32 -2.43 37.08
N GLY A 442 28.63 -1.71 36.18
CA GLY A 442 28.27 -2.15 34.83
C GLY A 442 27.00 -3.02 34.74
N ALA A 443 26.27 -3.23 35.84
CA ALA A 443 25.01 -3.99 35.84
C ALA A 443 23.83 -3.11 35.41
N SER A 444 22.84 -3.69 34.72
CA SER A 444 21.65 -2.97 34.24
C SER A 444 20.69 -2.61 35.38
N VAL A 445 20.30 -1.34 35.48
CA VAL A 445 19.40 -0.86 36.54
C VAL A 445 17.94 -0.94 36.07
N ASN A 446 17.31 -2.08 36.36
CA ASN A 446 15.94 -2.39 35.94
C ASN A 446 14.89 -2.24 37.05
N SER A 447 15.28 -1.87 38.28
CA SER A 447 14.35 -1.70 39.40
C SER A 447 13.99 -0.23 39.62
N LEU A 448 12.69 0.05 39.76
CA LEU A 448 12.18 1.39 40.06
C LEU A 448 12.65 1.92 41.43
N THR A 449 13.14 1.06 42.33
CA THR A 449 13.71 1.44 43.64
C THR A 449 15.02 2.24 43.56
N TYR A 450 15.61 2.41 42.38
CA TYR A 450 16.77 3.27 42.13
C TYR A 450 16.38 4.63 41.51
N LEU A 451 15.14 4.74 41.03
CA LEU A 451 14.71 5.76 40.06
C LEU A 451 13.60 6.65 40.63
N ASN A 452 12.53 6.00 41.13
CA ASN A 452 11.39 6.64 41.76
C ASN A 452 11.60 6.69 43.27
N GLY A 453 11.75 7.90 43.82
CA GLY A 453 11.74 8.08 45.28
C GLY A 453 10.36 7.75 45.84
N ASN A 454 10.26 6.68 46.64
CA ASN A 454 9.06 6.39 47.41
C ASN A 454 8.98 7.35 48.60
N SER A 455 7.94 8.20 48.62
CA SER A 455 7.72 9.17 49.70
C SER A 455 7.25 8.54 51.04
N ALA A 456 6.99 7.22 51.08
CA ALA A 456 6.32 6.56 52.21
C ALA A 456 7.12 5.42 52.86
N ALA A 457 8.40 5.24 52.52
CA ALA A 457 9.26 4.19 53.09
C ALA A 457 10.47 4.77 53.83
N THR A 458 10.77 4.20 55.00
CA THR A 458 11.97 4.47 55.78
C THR A 458 12.89 3.23 55.68
N PRO A 459 14.18 3.36 55.34
CA PRO A 459 14.91 4.59 54.97
C PRO A 459 14.56 5.10 53.56
N PRO A 460 14.82 6.40 53.26
CA PRO A 460 14.35 7.06 52.05
C PRO A 460 14.95 6.46 50.77
N VAL A 461 14.08 6.24 49.78
CA VAL A 461 14.48 5.75 48.46
C VAL A 461 15.11 6.89 47.66
N LEU A 462 16.41 6.75 47.38
CA LEU A 462 17.16 7.70 46.55
C LEU A 462 16.64 7.66 45.10
N SER A 463 16.32 8.83 44.55
CA SER A 463 16.24 9.02 43.11
C SER A 463 17.65 9.30 42.61
N ASP A 464 18.30 8.34 41.94
CA ASP A 464 19.69 8.49 41.46
C ASP A 464 19.82 9.44 40.26
N LEU A 465 18.70 9.86 39.67
CA LEU A 465 18.64 10.62 38.42
C LEU A 465 18.07 12.02 38.61
N ILE A 466 18.52 12.94 37.76
CA ILE A 466 17.94 14.26 37.51
C ILE A 466 17.35 14.21 36.10
N VAL A 467 16.13 14.72 35.93
CA VAL A 467 15.47 14.89 34.62
C VAL A 467 15.19 16.36 34.40
N SER A 468 15.54 16.87 33.22
CA SER A 468 15.20 18.21 32.77
C SER A 468 14.48 18.13 31.42
N VAL A 469 13.38 18.87 31.28
CA VAL A 469 12.60 19.01 30.05
C VAL A 469 12.67 20.47 29.62
N SER A 470 13.25 20.75 28.46
CA SER A 470 13.53 22.14 28.04
C SER A 470 12.28 22.91 27.63
N ASN A 471 11.26 22.23 27.09
CA ASN A 471 10.02 22.87 26.67
C ASN A 471 8.79 21.97 26.89
N PRO A 472 8.30 21.83 28.14
CA PRO A 472 7.15 20.99 28.47
C PRO A 472 5.84 21.46 27.79
N SER A 473 5.78 22.66 27.19
CA SER A 473 4.63 23.09 26.37
C SER A 473 4.54 22.39 25.00
N LYS A 474 5.63 21.74 24.56
CA LYS A 474 5.72 20.99 23.30
C LYS A 474 5.60 19.50 23.54
N ALA A 475 6.43 18.96 24.42
CA ALA A 475 6.28 17.62 24.97
C ALA A 475 6.81 17.58 26.41
N ASP A 476 6.02 16.97 27.29
CA ASP A 476 6.23 16.83 28.74
C ASP A 476 6.25 15.34 29.11
N LEU A 477 6.74 15.01 30.30
CA LEU A 477 6.78 13.64 30.81
C LEU A 477 5.77 13.42 31.93
N VAL A 478 5.27 12.19 32.05
CA VAL A 478 4.38 11.80 33.16
C VAL A 478 5.11 12.00 34.49
N GLY A 479 4.48 12.73 35.41
CA GLY A 479 5.03 13.04 36.72
C GLY A 479 6.25 13.96 36.71
N TYR A 480 6.52 14.70 35.62
CA TYR A 480 7.59 15.70 35.61
C TYR A 480 7.29 16.85 36.58
N VAL A 481 8.29 17.20 37.40
CA VAL A 481 8.24 18.31 38.34
C VAL A 481 9.53 19.11 38.21
N ALA A 482 9.43 20.28 37.56
CA ALA A 482 10.59 21.12 37.25
C ALA A 482 11.32 21.68 38.49
N SER A 483 10.63 21.89 39.62
CA SER A 483 11.24 22.38 40.85
C SER A 483 12.15 21.37 41.55
N SER A 484 11.91 20.06 41.34
CA SER A 484 12.75 18.97 41.87
C SER A 484 13.59 18.27 40.80
N ASN A 485 13.41 18.60 39.51
CA ASN A 485 14.01 17.92 38.35
C ASN A 485 13.82 16.39 38.40
N THR A 486 12.58 15.96 38.66
CA THR A 486 12.17 14.55 38.75
C THR A 486 11.06 14.25 37.75
N ALA A 487 10.98 13.01 37.26
CA ALA A 487 9.87 12.47 36.46
C ALA A 487 9.54 11.05 36.93
N LEU A 488 8.37 10.52 36.55
CA LEU A 488 7.94 9.18 36.94
C LEU A 488 8.43 8.11 35.95
N TYR A 489 9.36 7.26 36.40
CA TYR A 489 9.83 6.11 35.64
C TYR A 489 8.85 4.94 35.77
N SER A 490 8.74 4.11 34.73
CA SER A 490 7.98 2.85 34.80
C SER A 490 8.71 1.73 34.06
N ILE A 491 8.26 0.49 34.26
CA ILE A 491 8.69 -0.67 33.48
C ILE A 491 7.53 -1.04 32.55
N ALA A 492 7.78 -1.10 31.25
CA ALA A 492 6.72 -1.35 30.27
C ALA A 492 7.22 -2.20 29.09
N PRO A 493 6.32 -2.95 28.41
CA PRO A 493 6.69 -3.74 27.25
C PRO A 493 7.01 -2.85 26.04
N VAL A 494 8.18 -3.09 25.45
CA VAL A 494 8.73 -2.49 24.23
C VAL A 494 9.16 -3.66 23.34
N ASP A 495 8.54 -3.79 22.16
CA ASP A 495 8.81 -4.89 21.21
C ASP A 495 8.76 -6.32 21.83
N GLY A 496 7.89 -6.50 22.84
CA GLY A 496 7.74 -7.76 23.59
C GLY A 496 8.70 -7.94 24.77
N THR A 497 9.55 -6.95 25.08
CA THR A 497 10.51 -6.98 26.20
C THR A 497 10.21 -5.89 27.22
N ASN A 498 10.26 -6.19 28.52
CA ASN A 498 10.07 -5.18 29.56
C ASN A 498 11.32 -4.31 29.70
N GLN A 499 11.18 -3.00 29.55
CA GLN A 499 12.28 -2.03 29.66
C GLN A 499 11.88 -0.86 30.56
N VAL A 500 12.89 -0.17 31.12
CA VAL A 500 12.69 1.08 31.87
C VAL A 500 12.35 2.19 30.88
N VAL A 501 11.29 2.93 31.17
CA VAL A 501 10.79 4.00 30.29
C VAL A 501 10.40 5.26 31.06
N LEU A 502 10.45 6.39 30.35
CA LEU A 502 9.74 7.62 30.70
C LEU A 502 8.59 7.82 29.71
N THR A 503 7.36 7.82 30.19
CA THR A 503 6.18 8.00 29.35
C THR A 503 5.95 9.49 29.10
N LEU A 504 5.67 9.87 27.86
CA LEU A 504 5.25 11.23 27.53
C LEU A 504 3.85 11.49 28.07
N LYS A 505 3.63 12.69 28.61
CA LYS A 505 2.33 13.12 29.10
C LYS A 505 1.39 13.32 27.92
N ASN A 506 0.47 12.38 27.74
CA ASN A 506 -0.56 12.46 26.70
C ASN A 506 -1.46 13.68 26.97
N SER A 507 -1.52 14.61 26.02
CA SER A 507 -2.49 15.70 26.05
C SER A 507 -2.91 16.07 24.62
N THR A 508 -4.19 16.29 24.42
CA THR A 508 -4.75 16.80 23.16
C THR A 508 -4.28 18.21 22.79
N LEU A 509 -3.48 18.85 23.66
CA LEU A 509 -2.92 20.20 23.53
C LEU A 509 -1.44 20.20 23.12
N LEU A 510 -0.85 19.04 22.77
CA LEU A 510 0.52 18.96 22.26
C LEU A 510 0.68 19.82 20.99
N ASN A 511 1.56 20.83 21.06
CA ASN A 511 1.82 21.76 19.96
C ASN A 511 3.10 21.38 19.20
N ALA A 512 3.14 21.66 17.90
CA ALA A 512 4.32 21.42 17.06
C ALA A 512 5.57 22.15 17.57
N GLY A 513 6.72 21.49 17.47
CA GLY A 513 8.03 21.95 17.94
C GLY A 513 8.83 20.86 18.64
N THR A 514 10.04 21.21 19.10
CA THR A 514 10.94 20.27 19.78
C THR A 514 10.98 20.54 21.28
N SER A 515 10.96 19.47 22.08
CA SER A 515 11.30 19.49 23.50
C SER A 515 12.50 18.58 23.73
N ASN A 516 13.57 19.08 24.35
CA ASN A 516 14.72 18.27 24.70
C ASN A 516 14.51 17.68 26.10
N VAL A 517 14.65 16.37 26.23
CA VAL A 517 14.72 15.68 27.52
C VAL A 517 16.17 15.33 27.80
N THR A 518 16.71 15.83 28.90
CA THR A 518 18.05 15.48 29.39
C THR A 518 17.93 14.73 30.71
N ILE A 519 18.63 13.60 30.83
CA ILE A 519 18.69 12.77 32.04
C ILE A 519 20.14 12.70 32.52
N ILE A 520 20.38 12.90 33.82
CA ILE A 520 21.72 13.00 34.43
C ILE A 520 21.80 12.09 35.66
N SER A 521 22.87 11.28 35.77
CA SER A 521 23.26 10.57 36.99
C SER A 521 23.75 11.52 38.08
N LYS A 522 23.21 11.42 39.30
CA LYS A 522 23.68 12.19 40.47
C LYS A 522 25.01 11.69 41.02
N SER A 523 25.38 10.43 40.78
CA SER A 523 26.61 9.83 41.32
C SER A 523 27.84 10.11 40.46
N THR A 524 27.67 10.27 39.14
CA THR A 524 28.78 10.44 38.18
C THR A 524 28.70 11.70 37.33
N GLY A 525 27.53 12.35 37.25
CA GLY A 525 27.28 13.42 36.28
C GLY A 525 27.13 12.95 34.83
N ALA A 526 27.20 11.64 34.55
CA ALA A 526 26.95 11.08 33.22
C ALA A 526 25.53 11.41 32.76
N LYS A 527 25.38 11.86 31.52
CA LYS A 527 24.10 12.33 30.98
C LYS A 527 23.88 11.93 29.53
N ASP A 528 22.62 11.87 29.16
CA ASP A 528 22.20 11.76 27.76
C ASP A 528 20.97 12.66 27.51
N SER A 529 20.77 13.02 26.25
CA SER A 529 19.77 14.01 25.82
C SER A 529 19.06 13.55 24.56
N PHE A 530 17.73 13.68 24.52
CA PHE A 530 16.91 13.26 23.39
C PHE A 530 15.93 14.36 22.97
N ASP A 531 15.92 14.70 21.68
CA ASP A 531 14.99 15.66 21.09
C ASP A 531 13.67 14.98 20.73
N ILE A 532 12.63 15.26 21.53
CA ILE A 532 11.26 14.90 21.19
C ILE A 532 10.74 15.94 20.18
N VAL A 533 10.74 15.56 18.91
CA VAL A 533 10.17 16.37 17.82
C VAL A 533 8.68 16.06 17.67
N VAL A 534 7.83 17.03 18.02
CA VAL A 534 6.40 17.00 17.72
C VAL A 534 6.19 17.65 16.36
N LYS A 535 5.87 16.85 15.35
CA LYS A 535 5.56 17.35 14.00
C LYS A 535 4.24 18.13 14.00
N GLU A 536 4.08 19.06 13.06
CA GLU A 536 2.78 19.72 12.87
C GLU A 536 1.79 18.73 12.23
N ASN A 537 0.54 18.72 12.71
CA ASN A 537 -0.51 17.93 12.09
C ASN A 537 -0.82 18.47 10.68
N VAL A 538 -1.19 17.57 9.77
CA VAL A 538 -1.54 17.93 8.39
C VAL A 538 -2.78 18.82 8.41
N LYS A 539 -2.69 19.99 7.78
CA LYS A 539 -3.78 20.94 7.59
C LYS A 539 -3.98 21.14 6.10
N ILE A 540 -5.20 21.38 5.64
CA ILE A 540 -5.37 21.92 4.29
C ILE A 540 -4.76 23.32 4.32
N ASP A 541 -3.77 23.55 3.46
CA ASP A 541 -3.26 24.88 3.21
C ASP A 541 -3.96 25.48 1.99
N THR A 542 -3.82 24.81 0.84
CA THR A 542 -4.40 25.26 -0.42
C THR A 542 -5.55 24.34 -0.82
N LEU A 543 -6.76 24.90 -0.90
CA LEU A 543 -7.97 24.24 -1.41
C LEU A 543 -8.38 24.94 -2.70
N THR A 544 -8.49 24.19 -3.80
CA THR A 544 -9.06 24.69 -5.05
C THR A 544 -10.41 24.03 -5.26
N LEU A 545 -11.43 24.82 -5.57
CA LEU A 545 -12.79 24.37 -5.85
C LEU A 545 -13.11 24.64 -7.32
N THR A 546 -13.86 23.74 -7.94
CA THR A 546 -14.37 23.92 -9.31
C THR A 546 -15.88 23.71 -9.34
N ALA A 547 -16.57 24.38 -10.26
CA ALA A 547 -18.02 24.20 -10.40
C ALA A 547 -18.32 22.79 -10.97
N PRO A 548 -19.33 22.08 -10.45
CA PRO A 548 -19.76 20.80 -11.03
C PRO A 548 -20.33 21.03 -12.44
N ALA A 549 -20.24 20.02 -13.31
CA ALA A 549 -20.76 20.10 -14.68
C ALA A 549 -22.30 20.25 -14.77
N SER A 550 -23.02 19.90 -13.70
CA SER A 550 -24.46 20.08 -13.56
C SER A 550 -24.81 20.39 -12.11
N ALA A 551 -25.77 21.29 -11.89
CA ALA A 551 -26.25 21.69 -10.57
C ALA A 551 -27.78 21.91 -10.55
N PRO A 552 -28.61 20.85 -10.69
CA PRO A 552 -30.07 20.97 -10.61
C PRO A 552 -30.56 21.38 -9.23
N ALA A 553 -31.56 22.27 -9.16
CA ALA A 553 -32.15 22.69 -7.89
C ALA A 553 -32.66 21.50 -7.05
N GLY A 554 -32.46 21.59 -5.73
CA GLY A 554 -32.81 20.56 -4.76
C GLY A 554 -31.93 19.30 -4.78
N SER A 555 -30.97 19.19 -5.69
CA SER A 555 -30.12 17.99 -5.78
C SER A 555 -28.89 18.06 -4.87
N LYS A 556 -28.44 16.89 -4.41
CA LYS A 556 -27.15 16.71 -3.74
C LYS A 556 -26.06 16.56 -4.80
N ILE A 557 -25.03 17.38 -4.74
CA ILE A 557 -23.89 17.41 -5.66
C ILE A 557 -22.58 17.10 -4.94
N ASN A 558 -21.58 16.65 -5.71
CA ASN A 558 -20.19 16.62 -5.31
C ASN A 558 -19.45 17.79 -6.00
N ILE A 559 -18.81 18.65 -5.22
CA ILE A 559 -18.04 19.79 -5.70
C ILE A 559 -16.61 19.30 -5.99
N PRO A 560 -16.14 19.24 -7.25
CA PRO A 560 -14.79 18.73 -7.52
C PRO A 560 -13.74 19.71 -6.98
N TYR A 561 -12.76 19.17 -6.24
CA TYR A 561 -11.76 19.94 -5.52
C TYR A 561 -10.36 19.33 -5.65
N THR A 562 -9.34 20.13 -5.35
CA THR A 562 -8.00 19.64 -5.00
C THR A 562 -7.57 20.24 -3.66
N ALA A 563 -7.04 19.40 -2.77
CA ALA A 563 -6.57 19.80 -1.45
C ALA A 563 -5.06 19.50 -1.32
N VAL A 564 -4.30 20.49 -0.89
CA VAL A 564 -2.84 20.42 -0.71
C VAL A 564 -2.50 20.90 0.70
N ASP A 565 -1.59 20.19 1.37
CA ASP A 565 -1.16 20.49 2.73
C ASP A 565 -0.15 21.64 2.82
N GLN A 566 0.22 22.02 4.05
CA GLN A 566 1.19 23.09 4.30
C GLN A 566 2.62 22.78 3.82
N PHE A 567 2.88 21.56 3.35
CA PHE A 567 4.16 21.09 2.83
C PHE A 567 4.16 20.92 1.30
N GLY A 568 3.02 21.16 0.64
CA GLY A 568 2.87 21.02 -0.81
C GLY A 568 2.46 19.62 -1.29
N ALA A 569 2.11 18.70 -0.39
CA ALA A 569 1.65 17.36 -0.74
C ALA A 569 0.11 17.30 -0.89
N ALA A 570 -0.38 16.46 -1.80
CA ALA A 570 -1.81 16.30 -2.04
C ALA A 570 -2.50 15.51 -0.91
N ILE A 571 -3.57 16.06 -0.35
CA ILE A 571 -4.37 15.43 0.70
C ILE A 571 -5.43 14.54 0.04
N LYS A 572 -5.27 13.22 0.14
CA LYS A 572 -6.19 12.24 -0.46
C LYS A 572 -7.56 12.18 0.25
N HIS A 573 -7.57 12.32 1.57
CA HIS A 573 -8.77 12.24 2.40
C HIS A 573 -8.87 13.45 3.34
N PRO A 574 -9.21 14.64 2.82
CA PRO A 574 -9.51 15.78 3.67
C PRO A 574 -10.75 15.49 4.54
N ASN A 575 -10.86 16.21 5.66
CA ASN A 575 -12.02 16.16 6.54
C ASN A 575 -12.41 17.58 6.99
N ASN A 576 -13.56 17.72 7.66
CA ASN A 576 -14.10 19.02 8.03
C ASN A 576 -13.23 19.77 9.06
N ASP A 577 -12.50 19.06 9.92
CA ASP A 577 -11.62 19.64 10.94
C ASP A 577 -10.34 20.26 10.34
N MET A 578 -10.10 20.05 9.04
CA MET A 578 -9.03 20.70 8.28
C MET A 578 -9.45 22.05 7.67
N LEU A 579 -10.69 22.48 7.90
CA LEU A 579 -11.20 23.82 7.58
C LEU A 579 -11.25 24.69 8.85
N ALA A 580 -11.21 26.01 8.69
CA ALA A 580 -11.25 26.93 9.81
C ALA A 580 -12.64 26.97 10.47
N THR A 581 -12.67 26.86 11.80
CA THR A 581 -13.87 27.02 12.63
C THR A 581 -14.52 28.40 12.43
N GLY A 582 -15.83 28.42 12.21
CA GLY A 582 -16.57 29.65 11.88
C GLY A 582 -16.61 30.00 10.39
N SER A 583 -16.00 29.20 9.51
CA SER A 583 -16.39 29.18 8.09
C SER A 583 -17.91 29.00 8.00
N ALA A 584 -18.58 29.77 7.15
CA ALA A 584 -19.98 29.53 6.81
C ALA A 584 -20.09 28.24 5.98
N LEU A 585 -20.08 27.11 6.68
CA LEU A 585 -20.38 25.79 6.13
C LEU A 585 -21.86 25.80 5.72
N ASN A 586 -22.12 26.34 4.54
CA ASN A 586 -23.43 26.40 3.89
C ASN A 586 -23.86 24.98 3.49
N GLY A 587 -24.04 24.06 4.44
CA GLY A 587 -24.36 22.65 4.18
C GLY A 587 -23.29 21.86 3.43
N VAL A 588 -22.04 22.35 3.35
CA VAL A 588 -20.94 21.68 2.65
C VAL A 588 -20.16 20.78 3.61
N SER A 589 -19.84 19.55 3.21
CA SER A 589 -19.10 18.60 4.04
C SER A 589 -18.20 17.67 3.23
N PHE A 590 -17.02 17.36 3.76
CA PHE A 590 -16.19 16.25 3.29
C PHE A 590 -16.79 14.92 3.77
N VAL A 591 -17.18 14.06 2.84
CA VAL A 591 -17.80 12.75 3.11
C VAL A 591 -17.01 11.68 2.39
N LYS A 592 -16.45 10.73 3.14
CA LYS A 592 -15.62 9.65 2.62
C LYS A 592 -16.49 8.55 2.00
N ASP A 593 -16.33 8.30 0.71
CA ASP A 593 -16.80 7.09 0.04
C ASP A 593 -15.77 5.98 0.30
N ILE A 594 -16.03 5.20 1.35
CA ILE A 594 -15.16 4.09 1.79
C ILE A 594 -15.12 2.96 0.72
N VAL A 595 -16.12 2.85 -0.15
CA VAL A 595 -16.18 1.84 -1.22
C VAL A 595 -15.22 2.21 -2.35
N LYS A 596 -15.21 3.49 -2.75
CA LYS A 596 -14.38 4.02 -3.85
C LYS A 596 -13.03 4.55 -3.40
N ASP A 597 -12.77 4.61 -2.09
CA ASP A 597 -11.55 5.14 -1.47
C ASP A 597 -11.24 6.59 -1.90
N VAL A 598 -12.30 7.41 -1.94
CA VAL A 598 -12.26 8.86 -2.23
C VAL A 598 -13.03 9.64 -1.18
N THR A 599 -12.71 10.92 -1.01
CA THR A 599 -13.56 11.85 -0.24
C THR A 599 -14.29 12.77 -1.20
N ASN A 600 -15.62 12.81 -1.11
CA ASN A 600 -16.47 13.75 -1.83
C ASN A 600 -16.62 15.04 -1.01
N LEU A 601 -16.72 16.19 -1.67
CA LEU A 601 -17.10 17.46 -1.03
C LEU A 601 -18.56 17.72 -1.37
N GLU A 602 -19.44 17.20 -0.52
CA GLU A 602 -20.87 17.13 -0.80
C GLU A 602 -21.60 18.41 -0.37
N TYR A 603 -22.57 18.83 -1.18
CA TYR A 603 -23.46 19.95 -0.90
C TYR A 603 -24.87 19.69 -1.43
N THR A 604 -25.91 20.09 -0.69
CA THR A 604 -27.31 20.04 -1.14
C THR A 604 -27.75 21.41 -1.64
N LEU A 605 -28.10 21.49 -2.93
CA LEU A 605 -28.50 22.75 -3.57
C LEU A 605 -29.88 23.21 -3.09
N PRO A 606 -30.14 24.53 -3.03
CA PRO A 606 -31.47 25.08 -2.76
C PRO A 606 -32.53 24.54 -3.72
N ALA A 607 -33.78 24.41 -3.25
CA ALA A 607 -34.90 23.95 -4.07
C ALA A 607 -35.30 24.93 -5.20
N THR A 608 -34.80 26.16 -5.17
CA THR A 608 -35.00 27.18 -6.20
C THR A 608 -33.73 27.40 -7.01
N LYS A 609 -33.90 27.71 -8.30
CA LYS A 609 -32.79 28.16 -9.16
C LYS A 609 -32.24 29.51 -8.73
N GLY A 610 -30.96 29.74 -9.02
CA GLY A 610 -30.27 30.96 -8.62
C GLY A 610 -28.75 30.78 -8.63
N VAL A 611 -28.03 31.71 -8.00
CA VAL A 611 -26.57 31.62 -7.85
C VAL A 611 -26.26 31.32 -6.39
N VAL A 612 -25.50 30.26 -6.14
CA VAL A 612 -24.96 29.95 -4.81
C VAL A 612 -23.46 30.17 -4.83
N ILE A 613 -22.94 30.89 -3.84
CA ILE A 613 -21.52 31.08 -3.63
C ILE A 613 -21.10 30.25 -2.41
N ILE A 614 -20.24 29.26 -2.63
CA ILE A 614 -19.61 28.48 -1.57
C ILE A 614 -18.26 29.11 -1.27
N THR A 615 -18.06 29.53 -0.02
CA THR A 615 -16.78 30.08 0.47
C THR A 615 -16.32 29.23 1.64
N LEU A 616 -15.17 28.57 1.49
CA LEU A 616 -14.52 27.78 2.52
C LEU A 616 -13.21 28.45 2.90
N ILE A 617 -12.87 28.44 4.20
CA ILE A 617 -11.60 28.96 4.70
C ILE A 617 -10.78 27.78 5.19
N THR A 618 -9.55 27.64 4.68
CA THR A 618 -8.63 26.57 5.10
C THR A 618 -8.06 26.86 6.49
N HIS A 619 -7.52 25.86 7.17
CA HIS A 619 -6.95 26.05 8.51
C HIS A 619 -5.70 26.95 8.53
N THR A 620 -5.13 27.31 7.37
CA THR A 620 -4.08 28.32 7.19
C THR A 620 -4.60 29.72 6.83
N ASN A 621 -5.92 29.93 6.95
CA ASN A 621 -6.65 31.17 6.62
C ASN A 621 -6.67 31.54 5.13
N LYS A 622 -6.45 30.60 4.21
CA LYS A 622 -6.65 30.83 2.76
C LYS A 622 -8.11 30.63 2.40
N VAL A 623 -8.64 31.49 1.53
CA VAL A 623 -10.04 31.44 1.09
C VAL A 623 -10.13 30.67 -0.23
N ALA A 624 -11.00 29.67 -0.27
CA ALA A 624 -11.39 28.94 -1.46
C ALA A 624 -12.87 29.24 -1.77
N GLN A 625 -13.15 29.71 -2.99
CA GLN A 625 -14.51 30.11 -3.37
C GLN A 625 -14.90 29.47 -4.70
N VAL A 626 -16.16 29.03 -4.81
CA VAL A 626 -16.77 28.59 -6.06
C VAL A 626 -18.19 29.14 -6.18
N THR A 627 -18.49 29.65 -7.37
CA THR A 627 -19.84 30.08 -7.77
C THR A 627 -20.51 28.93 -8.51
N ILE A 628 -21.65 28.48 -7.99
CA ILE A 628 -22.47 27.42 -8.57
C ILE A 628 -23.76 28.04 -9.10
N ASN A 629 -23.95 27.95 -10.41
CA ASN A 629 -25.18 28.39 -11.07
C ASN A 629 -26.21 27.25 -10.97
N VAL A 630 -27.16 27.37 -10.05
CA VAL A 630 -28.20 26.38 -9.80
C VAL A 630 -29.24 26.46 -10.91
N THR A 631 -29.33 25.39 -11.70
CA THR A 631 -30.31 25.25 -12.78
C THR A 631 -31.67 24.78 -12.23
N ASP A 632 -32.70 24.72 -13.05
CA ASP A 632 -34.02 24.20 -12.64
C ASP A 632 -33.95 22.78 -12.02
N GLY A 633 -34.94 22.41 -11.21
CA GLY A 633 -35.01 21.09 -10.58
C GLY A 633 -35.21 19.96 -11.60
N LYS A 634 -34.79 18.73 -11.28
CA LYS A 634 -34.93 17.59 -12.20
C LYS A 634 -36.42 17.30 -12.52
N VAL A 635 -36.72 17.19 -13.80
CA VAL A 635 -38.04 16.82 -14.35
C VAL A 635 -37.86 15.70 -15.38
N ALA A 636 -38.85 14.82 -15.52
CA ALA A 636 -38.78 13.74 -16.49
C ALA A 636 -39.01 14.30 -17.89
N SER A 637 -38.07 14.03 -18.81
CA SER A 637 -37.97 14.69 -20.11
C SER A 637 -38.19 13.75 -21.30
N LEU A 638 -37.75 12.50 -21.19
CA LEU A 638 -37.60 11.60 -22.32
C LEU A 638 -37.79 10.14 -21.89
N ILE A 639 -38.64 9.40 -22.62
CA ILE A 639 -38.62 7.94 -22.58
C ILE A 639 -37.44 7.50 -23.46
N SER A 640 -36.45 6.85 -22.86
CA SER A 640 -35.21 6.43 -23.53
C SER A 640 -35.25 5.00 -24.04
N GLY A 641 -36.23 4.21 -23.59
CA GLY A 641 -36.49 2.87 -24.08
C GLY A 641 -37.39 2.05 -23.17
N THR A 642 -37.53 0.77 -23.49
CA THR A 642 -38.23 -0.21 -22.66
C THR A 642 -37.26 -1.19 -21.99
N LYS A 643 -37.77 -2.00 -21.06
CA LYS A 643 -37.16 -3.25 -20.57
C LYS A 643 -38.22 -4.31 -20.34
N ASP A 644 -37.79 -5.56 -20.32
CA ASP A 644 -38.58 -6.71 -19.86
C ASP A 644 -39.93 -6.88 -20.61
N LEU A 645 -39.92 -6.60 -21.92
CA LEU A 645 -41.03 -6.84 -22.85
C LEU A 645 -40.61 -7.89 -23.90
N ASP A 646 -41.51 -8.81 -24.24
CA ASP A 646 -41.35 -9.67 -25.42
C ASP A 646 -41.35 -8.79 -26.69
N THR A 647 -40.55 -9.17 -27.71
CA THR A 647 -40.40 -8.41 -28.97
C THR A 647 -41.17 -9.01 -30.15
N ALA A 648 -41.87 -10.12 -29.91
CA ALA A 648 -42.75 -10.76 -30.87
C ALA A 648 -43.90 -11.48 -30.16
N LEU A 649 -45.11 -11.37 -30.71
CA LEU A 649 -46.33 -11.98 -30.21
C LEU A 649 -46.95 -12.92 -31.25
N LEU A 650 -47.56 -14.02 -30.79
CA LEU A 650 -48.37 -14.90 -31.64
C LEU A 650 -49.77 -14.28 -31.83
N LYS A 651 -50.26 -14.20 -33.07
CA LYS A 651 -51.63 -13.72 -33.38
C LYS A 651 -52.73 -14.41 -32.58
N ASP A 652 -52.56 -15.70 -32.30
CA ASP A 652 -53.53 -16.55 -31.58
C ASP A 652 -53.50 -16.32 -30.05
N GLY A 653 -53.77 -15.09 -29.61
CA GLY A 653 -53.88 -14.71 -28.20
C GLY A 653 -52.56 -14.31 -27.52
N GLY A 654 -51.54 -13.91 -28.28
CA GLY A 654 -50.29 -13.37 -27.76
C GLY A 654 -50.47 -11.96 -27.20
N THR A 655 -49.91 -11.73 -26.01
CA THR A 655 -50.03 -10.45 -25.31
C THR A 655 -48.74 -10.03 -24.63
N ALA A 656 -48.44 -8.74 -24.62
CA ALA A 656 -47.41 -8.14 -23.76
C ALA A 656 -48.03 -6.98 -22.95
N THR A 657 -47.76 -6.92 -21.64
CA THR A 657 -48.28 -5.86 -20.77
C THR A 657 -47.18 -4.85 -20.43
N ILE A 658 -47.43 -3.58 -20.73
CA ILE A 658 -46.58 -2.45 -20.38
C ILE A 658 -47.03 -1.89 -19.03
N THR A 659 -46.11 -1.93 -18.07
CA THR A 659 -46.22 -1.30 -16.75
C THR A 659 -45.22 -0.15 -16.63
N LYS A 660 -45.33 0.69 -15.60
CA LYS A 660 -44.35 1.77 -15.33
C LYS A 660 -42.91 1.25 -15.25
N ASP A 661 -42.73 0.03 -14.74
CA ASP A 661 -41.41 -0.57 -14.53
C ASP A 661 -40.79 -0.96 -15.87
N ASN A 662 -41.58 -1.22 -16.92
CA ASN A 662 -41.07 -1.49 -18.26
C ASN A 662 -40.50 -0.25 -18.97
N ILE A 663 -40.69 0.96 -18.44
CA ILE A 663 -40.37 2.23 -19.13
C ILE A 663 -39.11 2.87 -18.53
N LYS A 664 -38.09 3.13 -19.37
CA LYS A 664 -36.87 3.85 -18.98
C LYS A 664 -37.03 5.33 -19.27
N VAL A 665 -36.83 6.17 -18.25
CA VAL A 665 -37.03 7.62 -18.34
C VAL A 665 -35.75 8.36 -17.97
N LYS A 666 -35.50 9.49 -18.62
CA LYS A 666 -34.38 10.39 -18.37
C LYS A 666 -34.83 11.77 -17.88
N ASP A 667 -33.97 12.44 -17.12
CA ASP A 667 -34.15 13.85 -16.74
C ASP A 667 -33.80 14.79 -17.91
N GLN A 668 -34.08 16.09 -17.77
CA GLN A 668 -33.75 17.09 -18.80
C GLN A 668 -32.25 17.29 -19.04
N TYR A 669 -31.38 16.65 -18.26
CA TYR A 669 -29.93 16.65 -18.39
C TYR A 669 -29.40 15.34 -19.00
N GLY A 670 -30.28 14.42 -19.40
CA GLY A 670 -29.94 13.16 -20.07
C GLY A 670 -29.52 12.01 -19.15
N ASN A 671 -29.61 12.19 -17.82
CA ASN A 671 -29.35 11.12 -16.85
C ASN A 671 -30.58 10.25 -16.68
N ASP A 672 -30.40 8.98 -16.33
CA ASP A 672 -31.51 8.11 -15.96
C ASP A 672 -32.21 8.65 -14.70
N PHE A 673 -33.55 8.67 -14.73
CA PHE A 673 -34.37 9.34 -13.72
C PHE A 673 -35.56 8.48 -13.35
N SER A 674 -35.43 7.73 -12.25
CA SER A 674 -36.47 6.84 -11.71
C SER A 674 -37.19 7.42 -10.48
N SER A 675 -36.69 8.52 -9.90
CA SER A 675 -37.20 9.13 -8.67
C SER A 675 -38.32 10.16 -8.89
N PHE A 676 -39.04 10.07 -10.01
CA PHE A 676 -40.21 10.91 -10.27
C PHE A 676 -41.50 10.14 -9.95
N ASN A 677 -42.58 10.90 -9.76
CA ASN A 677 -43.86 10.33 -9.35
C ASN A 677 -44.71 9.96 -10.57
N TRP A 678 -44.98 8.67 -10.74
CA TRP A 678 -46.05 8.17 -11.61
C TRP A 678 -47.40 8.28 -10.91
N GLY A 679 -48.45 8.67 -11.64
CA GLY A 679 -49.81 8.79 -11.11
C GLY A 679 -50.55 10.00 -11.66
N THR A 680 -51.69 10.34 -11.06
CA THR A 680 -52.66 11.30 -11.62
C THR A 680 -52.69 12.69 -10.96
N ALA A 681 -51.96 12.92 -9.86
CA ALA A 681 -51.95 14.21 -9.18
C ALA A 681 -51.13 15.29 -9.93
N PRO A 682 -51.34 16.59 -9.68
CA PRO A 682 -50.51 17.65 -10.27
C PRO A 682 -49.01 17.44 -10.00
N GLY A 683 -48.19 17.60 -11.02
CA GLY A 683 -46.75 17.32 -11.00
C GLY A 683 -46.37 15.84 -11.15
N GLN A 684 -47.34 14.93 -11.30
CA GLN A 684 -47.10 13.52 -11.60
C GLN A 684 -47.17 13.26 -13.11
N TYR A 685 -46.63 12.10 -13.50
CA TYR A 685 -46.44 11.69 -14.88
C TYR A 685 -47.20 10.40 -15.22
N ARG A 686 -47.57 10.27 -16.50
CA ARG A 686 -48.07 9.04 -17.13
C ARG A 686 -47.44 8.87 -18.51
N ALA A 687 -47.47 7.67 -19.06
CA ALA A 687 -47.09 7.42 -20.45
C ALA A 687 -48.34 7.06 -21.25
N VAL A 688 -48.63 7.81 -22.31
CA VAL A 688 -49.67 7.45 -23.29
C VAL A 688 -49.08 6.43 -24.25
N VAL A 689 -49.81 5.35 -24.48
CA VAL A 689 -49.45 4.28 -25.41
C VAL A 689 -50.32 4.41 -26.66
N GLN A 690 -49.67 4.51 -27.82
CA GLN A 690 -50.33 4.49 -29.13
C GLN A 690 -49.78 3.32 -29.95
N SER A 691 -50.62 2.72 -30.79
CA SER A 691 -50.23 1.68 -31.75
C SER A 691 -50.63 2.16 -33.15
N SER A 692 -49.74 1.95 -34.12
CA SER A 692 -49.99 2.24 -35.53
C SER A 692 -49.84 0.97 -36.38
N GLY A 693 -50.75 0.82 -37.34
CA GLY A 693 -50.97 -0.45 -38.06
C GLY A 693 -52.03 -1.32 -37.40
N SER A 694 -52.37 -2.43 -38.06
CA SER A 694 -53.40 -3.38 -37.62
C SER A 694 -52.86 -4.59 -36.85
N ALA A 695 -51.53 -4.72 -36.74
CA ALA A 695 -50.90 -5.91 -36.18
C ALA A 695 -51.15 -6.07 -34.66
N VAL A 696 -51.10 -4.98 -33.91
CA VAL A 696 -51.33 -4.94 -32.46
C VAL A 696 -52.50 -4.02 -32.12
N SER A 697 -53.46 -4.55 -31.36
CA SER A 697 -54.52 -3.79 -30.72
C SER A 697 -54.18 -3.49 -29.26
N LEU A 698 -54.65 -2.36 -28.73
CA LEU A 698 -54.40 -1.98 -27.34
C LEU A 698 -55.60 -2.34 -26.45
N ALA A 699 -55.32 -2.89 -25.28
CA ALA A 699 -56.25 -3.08 -24.17
C ALA A 699 -55.69 -2.43 -22.90
N LYS A 700 -56.55 -2.21 -21.91
CA LYS A 700 -56.25 -1.44 -20.69
C LYS A 700 -57.04 -2.00 -19.51
N THR A 701 -56.53 -1.81 -18.30
CA THR A 701 -57.17 -2.35 -17.09
C THR A 701 -58.34 -1.48 -16.60
N ASN A 702 -58.13 -0.17 -16.33
CA ASN A 702 -59.18 0.69 -15.76
C ASN A 702 -59.37 2.07 -16.42
N ALA A 703 -58.44 2.53 -17.27
CA ALA A 703 -58.45 3.89 -17.81
C ALA A 703 -59.48 4.17 -18.93
N THR A 704 -59.74 5.45 -19.24
CA THR A 704 -60.47 5.89 -20.46
C THR A 704 -59.57 5.99 -21.69
N GLU A 705 -58.28 6.30 -21.49
CA GLU A 705 -57.24 6.35 -22.52
C GLU A 705 -56.28 5.14 -22.38
N PHE A 706 -55.42 4.89 -23.36
CA PHE A 706 -54.36 3.87 -23.22
C PHE A 706 -53.16 4.50 -22.52
N ILE A 707 -53.09 4.34 -21.20
CA ILE A 707 -52.06 4.96 -20.36
C ILE A 707 -51.42 3.96 -19.41
N VAL A 708 -50.15 4.24 -19.07
CA VAL A 708 -49.39 3.58 -18.03
C VAL A 708 -49.04 4.62 -16.96
N ASP A 709 -49.38 4.35 -15.70
CA ASP A 709 -49.09 5.23 -14.57
C ASP A 709 -48.66 4.45 -13.32
N GLY A 710 -48.89 4.99 -12.11
CA GLY A 710 -48.58 4.31 -10.86
C GLY A 710 -49.36 3.00 -10.65
N THR A 711 -50.49 2.82 -11.34
CA THR A 711 -51.49 1.76 -11.15
C THR A 711 -52.06 1.17 -12.44
N ASP A 712 -52.26 1.97 -13.49
CA ASP A 712 -52.80 1.51 -14.77
C ASP A 712 -51.72 0.91 -15.68
N THR A 713 -52.15 -0.06 -16.49
CA THR A 713 -51.31 -0.79 -17.43
C THR A 713 -51.97 -0.90 -18.80
N VAL A 714 -51.17 -1.01 -19.85
CA VAL A 714 -51.63 -1.24 -21.23
C VAL A 714 -51.16 -2.60 -21.70
N THR A 715 -52.08 -3.42 -22.20
CA THR A 715 -51.76 -4.70 -22.83
C THR A 715 -51.81 -4.56 -24.34
N LEU A 716 -50.69 -4.89 -24.98
CA LEU A 716 -50.56 -5.11 -26.41
C LEU A 716 -51.16 -6.49 -26.71
N ASN A 717 -52.28 -6.55 -27.45
CA ASN A 717 -52.88 -7.78 -27.92
C ASN A 717 -52.56 -7.97 -29.41
N ALA A 718 -51.98 -9.11 -29.77
CA ALA A 718 -51.78 -9.49 -31.16
C ALA A 718 -53.14 -9.63 -31.89
N ALA A 719 -53.25 -9.04 -33.09
CA ALA A 719 -54.51 -8.93 -33.84
C ALA A 719 -54.37 -9.36 -35.31
N ALA A 720 -53.31 -8.92 -36.00
CA ALA A 720 -53.02 -9.30 -37.39
C ALA A 720 -51.53 -9.55 -37.60
N LYS A 721 -51.18 -10.38 -38.58
CA LYS A 721 -49.79 -10.62 -38.96
C LYS A 721 -49.14 -9.33 -39.51
N GLY A 722 -47.91 -9.08 -39.09
CA GLY A 722 -47.12 -7.92 -39.53
C GLY A 722 -46.37 -7.28 -38.37
N THR A 723 -46.02 -6.01 -38.50
CA THR A 723 -45.35 -5.24 -37.45
C THR A 723 -46.20 -4.00 -37.14
N ALA A 724 -46.43 -3.74 -35.86
CA ALA A 724 -46.98 -2.48 -35.39
C ALA A 724 -45.85 -1.58 -34.86
N SER A 725 -45.94 -0.27 -35.06
CA SER A 725 -45.10 0.68 -34.33
C SER A 725 -45.87 1.17 -33.12
N VAL A 726 -45.34 0.88 -31.93
CA VAL A 726 -45.88 1.30 -30.64
C VAL A 726 -45.11 2.54 -30.16
N THR A 727 -45.84 3.61 -29.88
CA THR A 727 -45.32 4.89 -29.41
C THR A 727 -45.67 5.06 -27.93
N LEU A 728 -44.66 5.34 -27.10
CA LEU A 728 -44.81 5.76 -25.71
C LEU A 728 -44.51 7.26 -25.62
N THR A 729 -45.50 8.08 -25.28
CA THR A 729 -45.34 9.53 -25.09
C THR A 729 -45.49 9.86 -23.60
N LEU A 730 -44.50 10.52 -23.01
CA LEU A 730 -44.59 10.95 -21.62
C LEU A 730 -45.49 12.18 -21.51
N GLN A 731 -46.40 12.18 -20.54
CA GLN A 731 -47.24 13.32 -20.20
C GLN A 731 -47.06 13.71 -18.73
N ILE A 732 -47.20 15.00 -18.46
CA ILE A 732 -47.24 15.58 -17.11
C ILE A 732 -48.62 16.17 -16.83
N ASN A 733 -49.13 16.04 -15.61
CA ASN A 733 -50.32 16.75 -15.16
C ASN A 733 -49.94 18.13 -14.60
N ASP A 734 -50.21 19.19 -15.35
CA ASP A 734 -49.95 20.58 -14.98
C ASP A 734 -51.23 21.41 -15.16
N GLY A 735 -52.21 21.15 -14.27
CA GLY A 735 -53.59 21.63 -14.40
C GLY A 735 -54.38 20.94 -15.52
N GLY A 736 -53.91 19.77 -15.97
CA GLY A 736 -54.34 19.07 -17.17
C GLY A 736 -53.17 18.32 -17.82
N TRP A 737 -53.46 17.28 -18.59
CA TRP A 737 -52.45 16.46 -19.24
C TRP A 737 -51.81 17.16 -20.44
N LYS A 738 -50.48 17.26 -20.44
CA LYS A 738 -49.68 17.85 -21.52
C LYS A 738 -48.57 16.90 -21.93
N ASP A 739 -48.33 16.75 -23.23
CA ASP A 739 -47.19 16.02 -23.76
C ASP A 739 -45.87 16.70 -23.35
N VAL A 740 -44.95 15.91 -22.80
CA VAL A 740 -43.57 16.35 -22.61
C VAL A 740 -42.91 16.36 -23.97
N ALA A 741 -42.47 17.54 -24.43
CA ALA A 741 -41.95 17.74 -25.76
C ALA A 741 -40.74 16.82 -26.05
N ASN A 742 -40.73 16.19 -27.23
CA ASN A 742 -39.72 15.22 -27.68
C ASN A 742 -39.58 13.95 -26.82
N SER A 743 -40.52 13.67 -25.90
CA SER A 743 -40.44 12.49 -25.02
C SER A 743 -40.80 11.16 -25.69
N ALA A 744 -41.35 11.19 -26.91
CA ALA A 744 -41.93 10.06 -27.60
C ALA A 744 -40.88 9.01 -27.99
N TYR A 745 -41.02 7.79 -27.46
CA TYR A 745 -40.22 6.62 -27.81
C TYR A 745 -41.02 5.68 -28.71
N ASN A 746 -40.46 5.30 -29.86
CA ASN A 746 -41.06 4.34 -30.77
C ASN A 746 -40.30 3.02 -30.72
N PHE A 747 -41.03 1.91 -30.58
CA PHE A 747 -40.50 0.56 -30.79
C PHE A 747 -41.44 -0.25 -31.70
N SER A 748 -40.92 -1.32 -32.28
CA SER A 748 -41.67 -2.19 -33.19
C SER A 748 -42.07 -3.47 -32.48
N GLU A 749 -43.35 -3.82 -32.55
CA GLU A 749 -43.90 -5.07 -32.03
C GLU A 749 -44.27 -5.99 -33.20
N LYS A 750 -43.67 -7.19 -33.26
CA LYS A 750 -43.82 -8.12 -34.38
C LYS A 750 -44.91 -9.15 -34.08
N VAL A 751 -45.95 -9.22 -34.89
CA VAL A 751 -46.99 -10.24 -34.76
C VAL A 751 -46.83 -11.29 -35.86
N VAL A 752 -46.67 -12.54 -35.41
CA VAL A 752 -46.48 -13.72 -36.26
C VAL A 752 -47.67 -14.66 -36.21
N GLU A 753 -47.83 -15.48 -37.24
CA GLU A 753 -48.81 -16.56 -37.28
C GLU A 753 -48.13 -17.92 -37.07
N LYS A 754 -48.92 -18.96 -36.78
CA LYS A 754 -48.42 -20.34 -36.62
C LYS A 754 -47.63 -20.86 -37.81
N ALA A 755 -47.86 -20.33 -39.02
CA ALA A 755 -47.12 -20.67 -40.23
C ALA A 755 -45.70 -20.07 -40.30
N ASP A 756 -45.38 -19.07 -39.47
CA ASP A 756 -44.05 -18.44 -39.41
C ASP A 756 -43.09 -19.15 -38.45
N ILE A 757 -43.61 -20.07 -37.63
CA ILE A 757 -42.85 -20.83 -36.64
C ILE A 757 -42.26 -22.07 -37.31
N LYS A 758 -40.93 -22.20 -37.27
CA LYS A 758 -40.19 -23.34 -37.85
C LYS A 758 -40.15 -24.55 -36.94
N SER A 759 -40.07 -24.32 -35.64
CA SER A 759 -40.05 -25.35 -34.60
C SER A 759 -40.57 -24.80 -33.29
N TYR A 760 -41.15 -25.68 -32.47
CA TYR A 760 -41.56 -25.36 -31.11
C TYR A 760 -40.60 -26.01 -30.13
N THR A 761 -40.42 -25.39 -28.96
CA THR A 761 -39.61 -25.88 -27.87
C THR A 761 -40.37 -25.71 -26.55
N PRO A 762 -41.08 -26.75 -26.06
CA PRO A 762 -41.65 -26.77 -24.72
C PRO A 762 -40.53 -26.94 -23.69
N THR A 763 -40.53 -26.13 -22.64
CA THR A 763 -39.51 -26.15 -21.59
C THR A 763 -40.15 -26.02 -20.22
N VAL A 764 -39.60 -26.76 -19.25
CA VAL A 764 -39.84 -26.55 -17.82
C VAL A 764 -38.48 -26.26 -17.18
N SER A 765 -38.31 -25.06 -16.64
CA SER A 765 -37.02 -24.62 -16.11
C SER A 765 -36.80 -25.12 -14.68
N GLY A 766 -35.77 -25.94 -14.51
CA GLY A 766 -35.38 -26.53 -13.22
C GLY A 766 -36.17 -27.78 -12.84
N THR A 767 -35.91 -28.27 -11.63
CA THR A 767 -36.57 -29.46 -11.07
C THR A 767 -37.86 -29.07 -10.34
N VAL A 768 -38.91 -29.87 -10.45
CA VAL A 768 -40.18 -29.71 -9.72
C VAL A 768 -40.14 -30.57 -8.45
N TYR A 769 -40.34 -29.94 -7.29
CA TYR A 769 -40.42 -30.65 -6.01
C TYR A 769 -41.81 -31.28 -5.82
N GLN A 770 -41.87 -32.47 -5.24
CA GLN A 770 -43.11 -33.11 -4.81
C GLN A 770 -43.73 -32.34 -3.63
N SER A 771 -44.70 -31.47 -3.92
CA SER A 771 -45.36 -30.63 -2.91
C SER A 771 -46.74 -30.17 -3.36
N ILE A 772 -47.60 -29.88 -2.37
CA ILE A 772 -48.86 -29.17 -2.58
C ILE A 772 -48.67 -27.63 -2.62
N ASP A 773 -47.54 -27.12 -2.12
CA ASP A 773 -47.23 -25.69 -2.04
C ASP A 773 -46.91 -25.10 -3.42
N ALA A 774 -47.67 -24.07 -3.81
CA ALA A 774 -47.62 -23.46 -5.14
C ALA A 774 -46.28 -22.76 -5.47
N LYS A 775 -45.42 -22.47 -4.48
CA LYS A 775 -44.09 -21.89 -4.74
C LYS A 775 -43.13 -22.85 -5.45
N TYR A 776 -43.39 -24.16 -5.38
CA TYR A 776 -42.60 -25.20 -6.05
C TYR A 776 -43.09 -25.54 -7.46
N GLU A 777 -44.23 -25.01 -7.88
CA GLU A 777 -44.76 -25.21 -9.23
C GLU A 777 -43.91 -24.47 -10.25
N LYS A 778 -43.52 -25.17 -11.33
CA LYS A 778 -42.66 -24.59 -12.39
C LYS A 778 -43.46 -24.26 -13.63
N ALA A 779 -43.28 -23.07 -14.17
CA ALA A 779 -43.89 -22.68 -15.43
C ALA A 779 -43.42 -23.62 -16.55
N LEU A 780 -44.37 -24.11 -17.36
CA LEU A 780 -44.08 -24.72 -18.64
C LEU A 780 -44.27 -23.64 -19.69
N THR A 781 -43.19 -23.24 -20.34
CA THR A 781 -43.22 -22.27 -21.43
C THR A 781 -42.96 -22.96 -22.75
N VAL A 782 -43.79 -22.68 -23.75
CA VAL A 782 -43.56 -23.10 -25.12
C VAL A 782 -43.06 -21.88 -25.88
N LYS A 783 -41.86 -21.97 -26.45
CA LYS A 783 -41.30 -20.95 -27.35
C LYS A 783 -41.35 -21.47 -28.78
N GLY A 784 -41.74 -20.63 -29.73
CA GLY A 784 -41.63 -20.92 -31.17
C GLY A 784 -40.42 -20.21 -31.76
N SER A 785 -39.59 -20.93 -32.52
CA SER A 785 -38.45 -20.36 -33.24
C SER A 785 -38.87 -19.86 -34.62
N LEU A 786 -38.45 -18.65 -34.97
CA LEU A 786 -38.73 -18.00 -36.25
C LEU A 786 -37.54 -18.12 -37.22
N GLU A 787 -37.76 -17.81 -38.50
CA GLU A 787 -36.75 -17.94 -39.57
C GLU A 787 -35.51 -17.04 -39.38
N ASP A 788 -35.67 -15.91 -38.69
CA ASP A 788 -34.58 -14.99 -38.31
C ASP A 788 -33.83 -15.41 -37.03
N GLY A 789 -34.17 -16.58 -36.46
CA GLY A 789 -33.59 -17.10 -35.22
C GLY A 789 -34.15 -16.47 -33.95
N SER A 790 -35.06 -15.49 -34.03
CA SER A 790 -35.76 -14.95 -32.86
C SER A 790 -36.84 -15.92 -32.36
N THR A 791 -37.30 -15.72 -31.11
CA THR A 791 -38.30 -16.60 -30.48
C THR A 791 -39.57 -15.84 -30.09
N VAL A 792 -40.73 -16.44 -30.32
CA VAL A 792 -42.04 -15.95 -29.86
C VAL A 792 -42.54 -16.80 -28.68
N THR A 793 -43.14 -16.17 -27.67
CA THR A 793 -43.85 -16.89 -26.59
C THR A 793 -45.18 -17.42 -27.11
N ILE A 794 -45.40 -18.73 -26.97
CA ILE A 794 -46.69 -19.34 -27.35
C ILE A 794 -47.64 -19.25 -26.15
N PRO A 795 -48.80 -18.57 -26.26
CA PRO A 795 -49.75 -18.42 -25.18
C PRO A 795 -50.35 -19.74 -24.73
N ASN A 796 -50.45 -19.95 -23.42
CA ASN A 796 -51.11 -21.11 -22.82
C ASN A 796 -52.64 -21.02 -22.94
N ASN A 797 -53.18 -21.51 -24.05
CA ASN A 797 -54.61 -21.68 -24.27
C ASN A 797 -54.88 -22.93 -25.12
N SER A 798 -56.11 -23.46 -25.06
CA SER A 798 -56.51 -24.69 -25.75
C SER A 798 -56.26 -24.68 -27.26
N GLU A 799 -56.28 -23.49 -27.88
CA GLU A 799 -56.13 -23.32 -29.32
C GLU A 799 -54.69 -23.31 -29.79
N ASN A 800 -53.73 -23.13 -28.87
CA ASN A 800 -52.30 -23.17 -29.18
C ASN A 800 -51.64 -24.46 -28.73
N TYR A 801 -51.89 -24.90 -27.49
CA TYR A 801 -51.46 -26.22 -27.05
C TYR A 801 -52.29 -26.73 -25.86
N THR A 802 -52.29 -28.05 -25.72
CA THR A 802 -52.80 -28.71 -24.51
C THR A 802 -51.73 -29.62 -23.95
N ILE A 803 -51.62 -29.67 -22.63
CA ILE A 803 -50.64 -30.50 -21.93
C ILE A 803 -51.38 -31.63 -21.25
N LYS A 804 -51.00 -32.86 -21.58
CA LYS A 804 -51.53 -34.07 -20.96
C LYS A 804 -50.42 -34.75 -20.17
N SER A 805 -50.62 -34.85 -18.86
CA SER A 805 -49.93 -35.84 -18.05
C SER A 805 -50.59 -37.21 -18.25
N THR A 806 -49.79 -38.23 -18.50
CA THR A 806 -50.19 -39.64 -18.43
C THR A 806 -49.79 -40.28 -17.08
N THR A 807 -49.25 -39.49 -16.16
CA THR A 807 -48.59 -39.94 -14.93
C THR A 807 -49.35 -39.45 -13.71
N THR A 808 -49.91 -40.37 -12.91
CA THR A 808 -50.66 -40.05 -11.68
C THR A 808 -49.82 -39.19 -10.73
N GLY A 809 -50.40 -38.08 -10.26
CA GLY A 809 -49.75 -37.14 -9.35
C GLY A 809 -48.77 -36.15 -10.01
N VAL A 810 -48.63 -36.16 -11.34
CA VAL A 810 -48.02 -35.03 -12.06
C VAL A 810 -49.13 -34.29 -12.79
N GLU A 811 -49.32 -33.02 -12.42
CA GLU A 811 -50.46 -32.19 -12.80
C GLU A 811 -49.96 -30.95 -13.56
N PHE A 812 -50.79 -30.43 -14.47
CA PHE A 812 -50.58 -29.14 -15.12
C PHE A 812 -51.80 -28.27 -14.89
N ASN A 813 -51.60 -27.10 -14.28
CA ASN A 813 -52.66 -26.14 -14.00
C ASN A 813 -52.14 -24.71 -14.20
N ALA A 814 -52.96 -23.83 -14.79
CA ALA A 814 -52.69 -22.40 -14.97
C ALA A 814 -51.28 -22.05 -15.51
N GLY A 815 -50.71 -22.87 -16.41
CA GLY A 815 -49.38 -22.63 -17.00
C GLY A 815 -48.21 -23.25 -16.23
N LYS A 816 -48.46 -23.94 -15.13
CA LYS A 816 -47.42 -24.55 -14.29
C LYS A 816 -47.59 -26.06 -14.13
N VAL A 817 -46.46 -26.74 -14.00
CA VAL A 817 -46.35 -28.15 -13.63
C VAL A 817 -46.23 -28.26 -12.11
N LYS A 818 -47.02 -29.18 -11.55
CA LYS A 818 -47.07 -29.53 -10.13
C LYS A 818 -46.83 -31.03 -9.98
N VAL A 819 -46.14 -31.43 -8.92
CA VAL A 819 -45.98 -32.85 -8.55
C VAL A 819 -46.59 -33.02 -7.17
N THR A 820 -47.72 -33.71 -7.08
CA THR A 820 -48.43 -33.92 -5.82
C THR A 820 -47.94 -35.17 -5.08
N PRO A 821 -48.22 -35.32 -3.77
CA PRO A 821 -47.88 -36.52 -3.01
C PRO A 821 -48.46 -37.84 -3.56
N ALA A 822 -49.41 -37.78 -4.50
CA ALA A 822 -49.94 -38.95 -5.20
C ALA A 822 -48.96 -39.57 -6.22
N PHE A 823 -47.89 -38.86 -6.60
CA PHE A 823 -46.86 -39.41 -7.50
C PHE A 823 -45.93 -40.38 -6.76
N ASN A 824 -45.99 -41.66 -7.13
CA ASN A 824 -45.20 -42.74 -6.52
C ASN A 824 -44.07 -43.28 -7.42
N GLY A 825 -43.86 -42.68 -8.61
CA GLY A 825 -42.94 -43.18 -9.65
C GLY A 825 -41.44 -43.04 -9.38
N PHE A 826 -41.03 -42.66 -8.16
CA PHE A 826 -39.63 -42.49 -7.79
C PHE A 826 -38.86 -43.82 -7.60
N GLY A 827 -39.53 -44.86 -7.09
CA GLY A 827 -38.86 -46.05 -6.57
C GLY A 827 -37.76 -45.68 -5.56
N ASP A 828 -36.60 -46.34 -5.66
CA ASP A 828 -35.43 -46.09 -4.82
C ASP A 828 -34.71 -44.77 -5.12
N LYS A 829 -35.01 -44.11 -6.25
CA LYS A 829 -34.36 -42.85 -6.63
C LYS A 829 -34.95 -41.65 -5.87
N SER A 830 -34.13 -40.62 -5.66
CA SER A 830 -34.58 -39.32 -5.13
C SER A 830 -35.15 -38.41 -6.21
N GLU A 831 -34.68 -38.57 -7.46
CA GLU A 831 -35.10 -37.79 -8.62
C GLU A 831 -35.37 -38.72 -9.81
N VAL A 832 -36.39 -38.39 -10.60
CA VAL A 832 -36.73 -39.08 -11.85
C VAL A 832 -37.15 -38.08 -12.91
N GLU A 833 -37.07 -38.51 -14.17
CA GLU A 833 -37.58 -37.75 -15.30
C GLU A 833 -38.97 -38.27 -15.67
N VAL A 834 -39.96 -37.37 -15.66
CA VAL A 834 -41.33 -37.65 -16.10
C VAL A 834 -41.59 -36.87 -17.38
N SER A 835 -42.22 -37.51 -18.35
CA SER A 835 -42.58 -36.87 -19.61
C SER A 835 -44.01 -36.36 -19.60
N LEU A 836 -44.19 -35.12 -20.05
CA LEU A 836 -45.50 -34.56 -20.38
C LEU A 836 -45.65 -34.50 -21.90
N LEU A 837 -46.85 -34.82 -22.39
CA LEU A 837 -47.19 -34.68 -23.80
C LEU A 837 -47.77 -33.29 -24.04
N VAL A 838 -47.04 -32.48 -24.80
CA VAL A 838 -47.48 -31.16 -25.25
C VAL A 838 -48.03 -31.32 -26.67
N LEU A 839 -49.35 -31.35 -26.80
CA LEU A 839 -50.01 -31.35 -28.10
C LEU A 839 -50.09 -29.89 -28.58
N ILE A 840 -49.23 -29.54 -29.54
CA ILE A 840 -49.08 -28.20 -30.09
C ILE A 840 -49.89 -28.09 -31.38
N ARG A 841 -50.80 -27.12 -31.43
CA ARG A 841 -51.68 -26.83 -32.58
C ARG A 841 -51.02 -25.77 -33.49
N GLY A 842 -49.88 -26.13 -34.06
CA GLY A 842 -49.14 -25.31 -35.04
C GLY A 842 -49.75 -25.36 -36.45
N ALA A 843 -49.00 -24.90 -37.46
CA ALA A 843 -49.42 -24.98 -38.87
C ALA A 843 -49.61 -26.44 -39.34
N ALA A 844 -48.72 -27.33 -38.90
CA ALA A 844 -49.05 -28.73 -38.68
C ALA A 844 -49.19 -28.94 -37.17
N SER A 845 -50.18 -29.72 -36.73
CA SER A 845 -50.27 -30.10 -35.32
C SER A 845 -49.27 -31.20 -35.02
N GLU A 846 -48.50 -31.04 -33.95
CA GLU A 846 -47.48 -31.99 -33.52
C GLU A 846 -47.62 -32.29 -32.02
N THR A 847 -47.17 -33.47 -31.60
CA THR A 847 -47.05 -33.80 -30.18
C THR A 847 -45.58 -33.85 -29.82
N GLN A 848 -45.16 -32.93 -28.96
CA GLN A 848 -43.81 -32.95 -28.40
C GLN A 848 -43.81 -33.53 -26.99
N GLN A 849 -42.74 -34.25 -26.67
CA GLN A 849 -42.50 -34.80 -25.34
C GLN A 849 -41.56 -33.86 -24.60
N VAL A 850 -42.06 -33.17 -23.56
CA VAL A 850 -41.20 -32.39 -22.66
C VAL A 850 -40.82 -33.24 -21.46
N THR A 851 -39.52 -33.37 -21.21
CA THR A 851 -39.00 -34.06 -20.03
C THR A 851 -38.93 -33.09 -18.86
N VAL A 852 -39.62 -33.43 -17.78
CA VAL A 852 -39.64 -32.69 -16.52
C VAL A 852 -38.86 -33.48 -15.48
N LYS A 853 -37.84 -32.86 -14.87
CA LYS A 853 -37.17 -33.43 -13.71
C LYS A 853 -38.05 -33.22 -12.48
N VAL A 854 -38.35 -34.29 -11.78
CA VAL A 854 -39.15 -34.28 -10.54
C VAL A 854 -38.36 -34.90 -9.41
N SER A 855 -38.57 -34.42 -8.18
CA SER A 855 -37.74 -34.80 -7.02
C SER A 855 -38.57 -34.91 -5.74
N LYS A 856 -38.30 -35.95 -4.94
CA LYS A 856 -38.82 -36.11 -3.57
C LYS A 856 -37.83 -35.64 -2.50
N SER A 857 -36.66 -35.12 -2.90
CA SER A 857 -35.65 -34.62 -1.98
C SER A 857 -36.19 -33.42 -1.21
N LEU A 858 -36.03 -33.39 0.12
CA LEU A 858 -36.49 -32.24 0.89
C LEU A 858 -35.76 -30.96 0.44
N PRO A 859 -36.45 -29.80 0.36
CA PRO A 859 -35.85 -28.51 0.13
C PRO A 859 -34.67 -28.25 1.07
N SER A 860 -33.51 -27.94 0.50
CA SER A 860 -32.27 -27.74 1.24
C SER A 860 -31.44 -26.64 0.59
N ALA A 861 -30.85 -25.77 1.41
CA ALA A 861 -30.07 -24.62 0.93
C ALA A 861 -29.03 -25.05 -0.11
N THR A 862 -29.04 -24.40 -1.27
CA THR A 862 -28.21 -24.77 -2.43
C THR A 862 -27.43 -23.57 -2.95
N THR A 863 -28.09 -22.42 -3.13
CA THR A 863 -27.43 -21.14 -3.45
C THR A 863 -27.48 -20.22 -2.22
N VAL A 864 -26.44 -19.42 -2.05
CA VAL A 864 -26.35 -18.38 -1.02
C VAL A 864 -25.76 -17.14 -1.69
N SER A 865 -26.49 -16.03 -1.68
CA SER A 865 -26.14 -14.77 -2.36
C SER A 865 -26.62 -13.55 -1.55
N LEU A 866 -26.46 -12.34 -2.11
CA LEU A 866 -26.86 -11.08 -1.48
C LEU A 866 -28.01 -10.41 -2.25
N LYS A 867 -29.03 -9.95 -1.51
CA LYS A 867 -30.08 -9.04 -1.97
C LYS A 867 -29.53 -7.61 -2.07
N ASP A 868 -30.15 -6.78 -2.89
CA ASP A 868 -29.71 -5.39 -3.09
C ASP A 868 -29.86 -4.54 -1.81
N SER A 869 -30.87 -4.84 -0.99
CA SER A 869 -31.03 -4.28 0.36
C SER A 869 -31.82 -5.21 1.27
N GLY A 870 -31.62 -5.07 2.58
CA GLY A 870 -32.33 -5.84 3.61
C GLY A 870 -31.59 -5.82 4.94
N GLY A 871 -32.30 -5.99 6.07
CA GLY A 871 -31.67 -6.13 7.39
C GLY A 871 -30.87 -4.89 7.83
N ASN A 872 -31.27 -3.70 7.38
CA ASN A 872 -30.57 -2.43 7.59
C ASN A 872 -29.20 -2.33 6.89
N GLY A 873 -28.96 -3.17 5.87
CA GLY A 873 -27.83 -3.03 4.96
C GLY A 873 -28.21 -2.86 3.50
N THR A 874 -27.23 -2.40 2.72
CA THR A 874 -27.30 -2.20 1.26
C THR A 874 -26.12 -2.90 0.61
N LYS A 875 -26.36 -3.62 -0.49
CA LYS A 875 -25.32 -4.20 -1.33
C LYS A 875 -24.67 -3.09 -2.17
N GLU A 876 -23.38 -2.85 -1.94
CA GLU A 876 -22.59 -1.86 -2.70
C GLU A 876 -21.96 -2.51 -3.95
N ALA A 877 -21.61 -3.79 -3.85
CA ALA A 877 -21.09 -4.62 -4.94
C ALA A 877 -21.28 -6.11 -4.58
N ASP A 878 -20.96 -7.03 -5.50
CA ASP A 878 -20.87 -8.44 -5.16
C ASP A 878 -19.81 -8.67 -4.06
N GLY A 879 -20.22 -9.33 -2.98
CA GLY A 879 -19.38 -9.54 -1.80
C GLY A 879 -19.14 -8.27 -0.94
N VAL A 880 -19.81 -7.14 -1.18
CA VAL A 880 -19.66 -5.91 -0.38
C VAL A 880 -21.02 -5.35 0.05
N VAL A 881 -21.19 -5.19 1.36
CA VAL A 881 -22.38 -4.64 2.02
C VAL A 881 -21.97 -3.41 2.83
N SER A 882 -22.84 -2.40 2.92
CA SER A 882 -22.73 -1.35 3.93
C SER A 882 -23.86 -1.41 4.94
N ALA A 883 -23.58 -1.00 6.17
CA ALA A 883 -24.54 -0.82 7.27
C ALA A 883 -24.04 0.27 8.22
N SER A 884 -24.92 0.98 8.92
CA SER A 884 -24.49 2.00 9.90
C SER A 884 -24.01 1.41 11.22
N VAL A 885 -23.14 2.11 11.97
CA VAL A 885 -22.61 1.67 13.29
C VAL A 885 -23.75 1.16 14.18
N ALA A 886 -24.84 1.92 14.28
CA ALA A 886 -25.99 1.61 15.14
C ALA A 886 -26.65 0.24 14.83
N ASN A 887 -26.49 -0.28 13.60
CA ASN A 887 -27.08 -1.54 13.16
C ASN A 887 -26.15 -2.75 13.27
N VAL A 888 -24.82 -2.55 13.39
CA VAL A 888 -23.83 -3.65 13.42
C VAL A 888 -22.87 -3.62 14.62
N ASN A 889 -23.02 -2.66 15.54
CA ASN A 889 -22.24 -2.58 16.79
C ASN A 889 -22.46 -3.76 17.78
N THR A 890 -23.33 -4.71 17.47
CA THR A 890 -23.57 -5.92 18.27
C THR A 890 -23.69 -7.14 17.36
N VAL A 891 -23.37 -8.33 17.91
CA VAL A 891 -23.54 -9.60 17.19
C VAL A 891 -25.01 -9.79 16.76
N ALA A 892 -25.97 -9.41 17.60
CA ALA A 892 -27.40 -9.44 17.26
C ALA A 892 -27.75 -8.55 16.06
N GLY A 893 -27.13 -7.37 15.95
CA GLY A 893 -27.25 -6.48 14.79
C GLY A 893 -26.71 -7.12 13.51
N VAL A 894 -25.53 -7.76 13.57
CA VAL A 894 -24.96 -8.50 12.43
C VAL A 894 -25.83 -9.71 12.04
N VAL A 895 -26.44 -10.41 12.99
CA VAL A 895 -27.41 -11.49 12.72
C VAL A 895 -28.67 -10.95 12.02
N ALA A 896 -29.18 -9.77 12.44
CA ALA A 896 -30.31 -9.12 11.79
C ALA A 896 -29.97 -8.68 10.35
N LEU A 897 -28.76 -8.13 10.14
CA LEU A 897 -28.21 -7.82 8.82
C LEU A 897 -28.19 -9.06 7.93
N VAL A 898 -27.54 -10.14 8.37
CA VAL A 898 -27.44 -11.41 7.62
C VAL A 898 -28.83 -11.93 7.25
N ARG A 899 -29.77 -12.00 8.21
CA ARG A 899 -31.12 -12.50 7.97
C ARG A 899 -31.91 -11.67 6.97
N GLY A 900 -31.65 -10.37 6.88
CA GLY A 900 -32.31 -9.50 5.92
C GLY A 900 -31.66 -9.47 4.54
N ILE A 901 -30.32 -9.41 4.46
CA ILE A 901 -29.59 -9.17 3.21
C ILE A 901 -29.13 -10.44 2.48
N VAL A 902 -28.96 -11.57 3.17
CA VAL A 902 -28.62 -12.83 2.49
C VAL A 902 -29.87 -13.39 1.82
N LYS A 903 -29.71 -13.93 0.61
CA LYS A 903 -30.70 -14.74 -0.08
C LYS A 903 -30.22 -16.19 -0.10
N VAL A 904 -30.97 -17.09 0.53
CA VAL A 904 -30.73 -18.54 0.43
C VAL A 904 -31.83 -19.14 -0.41
N GLU A 905 -31.49 -19.87 -1.46
CA GLU A 905 -32.46 -20.63 -2.26
C GLU A 905 -32.15 -22.12 -2.20
N ASP A 906 -33.18 -22.96 -2.29
CA ASP A 906 -33.02 -24.41 -2.37
C ASP A 906 -32.64 -24.90 -3.78
N GLN A 907 -32.50 -26.21 -3.94
CA GLN A 907 -32.22 -26.86 -5.22
C GLN A 907 -33.31 -26.65 -6.28
N TYR A 908 -34.48 -26.13 -5.88
CA TYR A 908 -35.61 -25.79 -6.74
C TYR A 908 -35.66 -24.29 -7.04
N GLY A 909 -34.73 -23.47 -6.54
CA GLY A 909 -34.72 -22.02 -6.74
C GLY A 909 -35.86 -21.30 -6.01
N VAL A 910 -36.33 -21.86 -4.89
CA VAL A 910 -37.27 -21.20 -3.98
C VAL A 910 -36.48 -20.60 -2.82
N GLU A 911 -36.76 -19.34 -2.49
CA GLU A 911 -36.13 -18.66 -1.34
C GLU A 911 -36.60 -19.30 -0.02
N LEU A 912 -35.63 -19.66 0.83
CA LEU A 912 -35.84 -20.28 2.13
C LEU A 912 -35.85 -19.21 3.24
N ASP A 913 -36.59 -19.48 4.32
CA ASP A 913 -36.55 -18.61 5.50
C ASP A 913 -35.18 -18.69 6.18
N ASN A 914 -34.40 -17.62 6.06
CA ASN A 914 -33.09 -17.44 6.69
C ASN A 914 -33.09 -17.73 8.20
N ALA A 915 -34.20 -17.51 8.93
CA ALA A 915 -34.29 -17.83 10.35
C ALA A 915 -34.23 -19.35 10.62
N THR A 916 -34.62 -20.18 9.65
CA THR A 916 -34.61 -21.65 9.73
C THR A 916 -33.33 -22.28 9.17
N VAL A 917 -32.73 -21.67 8.13
CA VAL A 917 -31.56 -22.25 7.44
C VAL A 917 -30.21 -21.64 7.83
N ILE A 918 -30.20 -20.49 8.52
CA ILE A 918 -28.98 -19.87 9.07
C ILE A 918 -29.14 -19.75 10.59
N SER A 919 -28.40 -20.59 11.32
CA SER A 919 -28.27 -20.47 12.77
C SER A 919 -27.36 -19.28 13.11
N ALA A 920 -27.59 -18.61 14.25
CA ALA A 920 -26.72 -17.53 14.70
C ALA A 920 -25.28 -18.01 15.01
N ALA A 921 -25.11 -19.29 15.35
CA ALA A 921 -23.80 -19.90 15.58
C ALA A 921 -23.00 -20.15 14.29
N ASN A 922 -23.66 -20.07 13.12
CA ASN A 922 -23.03 -20.25 11.81
C ASN A 922 -22.70 -18.92 11.10
N ILE A 923 -22.72 -17.81 11.84
CA ILE A 923 -22.34 -16.49 11.34
C ILE A 923 -21.00 -16.13 11.99
N ASP A 924 -19.92 -16.30 11.25
CA ASP A 924 -18.58 -15.89 11.65
C ASP A 924 -18.34 -14.41 11.32
N ILE A 925 -17.66 -13.72 12.23
CA ILE A 925 -17.28 -12.31 12.12
C ILE A 925 -15.77 -12.22 12.32
N SER A 926 -15.06 -11.88 11.25
CA SER A 926 -13.60 -11.89 11.21
C SER A 926 -13.04 -10.61 10.55
N ASN A 927 -11.72 -10.42 10.59
CA ASN A 927 -11.02 -9.29 9.96
C ASN A 927 -11.54 -7.89 10.36
N ILE A 928 -11.97 -7.70 11.61
CA ILE A 928 -12.41 -6.38 12.11
C ILE A 928 -11.21 -5.42 12.09
N SER A 929 -11.35 -4.30 11.39
CA SER A 929 -10.30 -3.30 11.23
C SER A 929 -9.99 -2.54 12.54
N LYS A 930 -8.82 -1.89 12.58
CA LYS A 930 -8.40 -0.92 13.62
C LYS A 930 -8.36 -1.47 15.06
N GLY A 931 -8.48 -2.78 15.26
CA GLY A 931 -8.48 -3.41 16.58
C GLY A 931 -9.79 -3.22 17.36
N HIS A 932 -10.84 -2.73 16.72
CA HIS A 932 -12.17 -2.65 17.31
C HIS A 932 -12.83 -4.03 17.39
N LEU A 933 -13.85 -4.15 18.23
CA LEU A 933 -14.57 -5.41 18.47
C LEU A 933 -16.08 -5.23 18.29
N ILE A 934 -16.75 -6.30 17.86
CA ILE A 934 -18.21 -6.41 17.94
C ILE A 934 -18.53 -7.17 19.23
N PRO A 935 -18.95 -6.50 20.32
CA PRO A 935 -19.15 -7.15 21.60
C PRO A 935 -20.28 -8.19 21.56
N ALA A 936 -19.96 -9.41 22.00
CA ALA A 936 -20.93 -10.42 22.42
C ALA A 936 -21.41 -10.22 23.88
N GLY A 937 -20.77 -9.32 24.64
CA GLY A 937 -21.09 -9.04 26.05
C GLY A 937 -19.92 -8.65 26.97
N ALA A 938 -18.75 -8.28 26.44
CA ALA A 938 -17.57 -7.91 27.23
C ALA A 938 -16.89 -6.62 26.73
N ALA A 939 -16.14 -5.96 27.61
CA ALA A 939 -15.59 -4.63 27.39
C ALA A 939 -14.49 -4.58 26.31
N GLY A 940 -14.61 -3.60 25.41
CA GLY A 940 -13.65 -3.27 24.35
C GLY A 940 -14.09 -1.99 23.64
N THR A 941 -13.25 -1.46 22.74
CA THR A 941 -13.62 -0.33 21.87
C THR A 941 -14.63 -0.80 20.82
N ALA A 942 -15.81 -0.17 20.83
CA ALA A 942 -16.90 -0.48 19.91
C ALA A 942 -16.56 -0.06 18.47
N LEU A 943 -17.25 -0.65 17.49
CA LEU A 943 -17.17 -0.23 16.08
C LEU A 943 -17.39 1.27 15.91
N ALA A 944 -16.63 1.85 14.99
CA ALA A 944 -16.73 3.23 14.53
C ALA A 944 -17.03 3.28 13.02
N ALA A 945 -17.36 4.47 12.52
CA ALA A 945 -17.43 4.70 11.09
C ALA A 945 -16.09 4.40 10.39
N GLU A 946 -16.17 4.01 9.12
CA GLU A 946 -15.05 3.50 8.31
C GLU A 946 -14.42 2.19 8.80
N ASP A 947 -15.00 1.51 9.79
CA ASP A 947 -14.57 0.15 10.07
C ASP A 947 -15.03 -0.81 8.98
N THR A 948 -14.29 -1.90 8.83
CA THR A 948 -14.69 -3.00 7.97
C THR A 948 -14.46 -4.32 8.67
N PHE A 949 -15.36 -5.27 8.43
CA PHE A 949 -15.21 -6.65 8.89
C PHE A 949 -15.70 -7.62 7.81
N THR A 950 -15.32 -8.87 7.91
CA THR A 950 -15.78 -9.97 7.06
C THR A 950 -16.88 -10.72 7.79
N VAL A 951 -17.97 -11.01 7.10
CA VAL A 951 -19.02 -11.93 7.56
C VAL A 951 -18.96 -13.19 6.70
N THR A 952 -18.81 -14.34 7.34
CA THR A 952 -18.97 -15.64 6.69
C THR A 952 -20.23 -16.29 7.21
N VAL A 953 -21.19 -16.57 6.33
CA VAL A 953 -22.48 -17.19 6.67
C VAL A 953 -22.46 -18.62 6.19
N VAL A 954 -22.79 -19.56 7.07
CA VAL A 954 -22.92 -20.99 6.74
C VAL A 954 -24.33 -21.48 7.03
N THR A 955 -24.98 -22.12 6.06
CA THR A 955 -26.31 -22.72 6.25
C THR A 955 -26.21 -24.01 7.06
N THR A 956 -27.32 -24.49 7.61
CA THR A 956 -27.36 -25.72 8.44
C THR A 956 -26.88 -26.99 7.72
N ASN A 957 -26.83 -27.00 6.38
CA ASN A 957 -26.31 -28.08 5.55
C ASN A 957 -24.91 -27.80 4.95
N GLY A 958 -24.23 -26.72 5.38
CA GLY A 958 -22.84 -26.44 5.00
C GLY A 958 -22.62 -25.65 3.71
N LYS A 959 -23.66 -25.10 3.05
CA LYS A 959 -23.44 -24.08 2.00
C LYS A 959 -23.01 -22.77 2.66
N TRP A 960 -22.14 -22.01 2.01
CA TRP A 960 -21.62 -20.79 2.60
C TRP A 960 -21.52 -19.64 1.60
N HIS A 961 -21.51 -18.42 2.13
CA HIS A 961 -21.18 -17.20 1.40
C HIS A 961 -20.39 -16.27 2.32
N GLN A 962 -19.49 -15.47 1.75
CA GLN A 962 -18.67 -14.51 2.49
C GLN A 962 -18.78 -13.14 1.85
N PHE A 963 -18.93 -12.11 2.67
CA PHE A 963 -18.97 -10.72 2.23
C PHE A 963 -18.30 -9.78 3.23
N LYS A 964 -17.78 -8.67 2.72
CA LYS A 964 -17.22 -7.58 3.52
C LYS A 964 -18.33 -6.61 3.91
N VAL A 965 -18.43 -6.29 5.19
CA VAL A 965 -19.27 -5.20 5.69
C VAL A 965 -18.41 -3.95 5.85
N ILE A 966 -18.92 -2.82 5.34
CA ILE A 966 -18.38 -1.47 5.51
C ILE A 966 -19.29 -0.71 6.47
N VAL A 967 -18.72 -0.28 7.59
CA VAL A 967 -19.44 0.45 8.63
C VAL A 967 -19.51 1.93 8.27
N LYS A 968 -20.72 2.39 7.96
CA LYS A 968 -21.05 3.82 7.79
C LYS A 968 -21.41 4.44 9.15
N ALA A 969 -21.38 5.77 9.24
CA ALA A 969 -21.86 6.49 10.42
C ALA A 969 -23.34 6.15 10.74
#